data_AF-A0A0B7FCB7-F1
#
_entry.id   AF-A0A0B7FCB7-F1
#
_cell.length_a   1.000
_cell.length_b   1.000
_cell.length_c   1.000
_cell.angle_alpha   90.00
_cell.angle_beta   90.00
_cell.angle_gamma   90.00
#
_symmetry.space_group_name_H-M   'P 1'
#
loop_
_entity.id
_entity.type
_entity.pdbx_description
1 polymer ?
#
loop_
_entity_poly.entity_id
_entity_poly.type
_entity_poly.pdbx_seq_one_letter_code
_entity_poly.pdbx_strand_id
1 'polypeptide(L)'
;MPILCEICSVTLSGPVDQAAHVSGRRHRVNAAAQADQSVINGTSHSRAPGRGPQRTNPGPPTSSRPVGLNATDSSRPHGPGLNTRRGNGAPRNPPQTNAPAVDSSFTGFPPHSSRGRGGTRGRGRGRGRGRGTPVGSRAPRETNNARPDPGAPIPVRKGYAVDFGVTPNTDPAVQEGVYDLITHESLTRGPTVQIVPIKPSRRLSVNGFSFLGLCSLSNENQGEEGHGIRFEFNPQAVNRGVHIVRVIIKYTPLGARPVRRYLKLRAVIGSPEDHQTLQPVSDFVPMRREELRDDWHKVHMIKEKSTRHTMDFGKLEYYDVPLEFWKQAQAVVESPSNAKILLRSQLPHEFKIQTYNTHWKHLLWHEEIAMCNQLKQYDMKETTIEKLSSGKYSLNVPGLEEKRPSVIVSDIVAIRKPSHLNSRTPVYGGNVTEVQHSDVIMQLPADFPHIVGQKWDVRFTVNRLVLRRMHDAVARAVIHSERLLFPGPSHVKPRVSAPSNLSIDRRIGSNERQRLAVEQIVALAPGDIPFIVFGPPGTGKTTVVVEAIHQVAKTNPDSRILVCAPSNSAADLLATRLSQIYTPRQLLRLNAPTRSYDALTVGLRKYSVLESDGRTFTAPSEDKLKGFKIVVSTCFYASVPRALKIENHFTHIFVDEAGHASEPEIMIPILQNASPTTNVILSGDPKQLGPIVQSKACEALGMSVSFLERMTKRLIYRIEPGGGGGSNIVKLLQNYRNHPAILRFSNTVFYRGELQACADPVILSRLTRFHKLPRQGFPLIFHSICGENQREGRSPSYFNIDEATLVKHYIRALLDEGSYGLNSNLIGVIAPYRQQCVKIRQLLNKVGYGGVEVKVTEDWQGQEKRVIIISTVRSDPELLEEGALKFLGFVTSPRRTNVALTRAQALVIVIGNGPVLLLDPFWNSFIRYIHSSGGCAGDDLSGFIDPQGEYGSGVFEDMRRENRDYMDQIDHDELWDALRTASQSWGS
;
A
#
# COMPACT_ATOMS: atom_id res chain seq x y z
N MET A 1 -5.90 -23.35 -18.29
CA MET A 1 -5.53 -24.52 -19.11
C MET A 1 -4.46 -25.31 -18.37
N PRO A 2 -4.54 -26.65 -18.30
CA PRO A 2 -3.39 -27.46 -17.91
C PRO A 2 -2.33 -27.40 -19.03
N ILE A 3 -1.06 -27.20 -18.69
CA ILE A 3 0.03 -27.19 -19.68
C ILE A 3 0.39 -28.64 -20.00
N LEU A 4 -0.23 -29.19 -21.05
CA LEU A 4 0.29 -30.38 -21.74
C LEU A 4 1.61 -30.01 -22.40
N CYS A 5 2.72 -30.48 -21.81
CA CYS A 5 4.05 -30.27 -22.35
C CYS A 5 4.39 -31.41 -23.33
N GLU A 6 4.70 -31.07 -24.58
CA GLU A 6 5.00 -32.05 -25.62
C GLU A 6 6.25 -32.90 -25.29
N ILE A 7 6.24 -34.14 -25.78
CA ILE A 7 7.31 -35.11 -25.51
C ILE A 7 8.28 -35.14 -26.68
N CYS A 8 9.45 -34.52 -26.49
CA CYS A 8 10.64 -34.79 -27.29
C CYS A 8 11.78 -35.21 -26.36
N SER A 9 12.17 -36.48 -26.45
CA SER A 9 13.38 -37.01 -25.81
C SER A 9 14.15 -37.85 -26.82
N VAL A 10 15.24 -37.29 -27.37
CA VAL A 10 16.16 -38.03 -28.23
C VAL A 10 17.11 -38.84 -27.35
N THR A 11 17.16 -40.14 -27.57
CA THR A 11 18.17 -41.06 -27.02
C THR A 11 18.81 -41.81 -28.19
N LEU A 12 20.14 -41.84 -28.28
CA LEU A 12 20.89 -42.43 -29.39
C LEU A 12 21.95 -43.43 -28.92
N SER A 13 22.36 -44.32 -29.85
CA SER A 13 23.17 -45.53 -29.71
C SER A 13 22.46 -46.71 -29.01
N GLY A 14 22.62 -47.98 -29.41
CA GLY A 14 23.53 -48.57 -30.41
C GLY A 14 22.86 -49.20 -31.67
N PRO A 15 23.52 -50.16 -32.34
CA PRO A 15 23.27 -50.52 -33.75
C PRO A 15 22.07 -51.46 -33.99
N VAL A 16 21.63 -51.50 -35.26
CA VAL A 16 20.72 -52.50 -35.81
C VAL A 16 21.49 -53.30 -36.87
N ASP A 17 21.85 -54.53 -36.56
CA ASP A 17 22.53 -55.43 -37.51
C ASP A 17 21.58 -55.93 -38.60
N GLN A 18 22.12 -56.09 -39.81
CA GLN A 18 21.41 -56.73 -40.92
C GLN A 18 21.71 -58.23 -40.97
N ALA A 19 20.67 -59.05 -40.96
CA ALA A 19 20.69 -60.41 -41.46
C ALA A 19 19.34 -60.74 -42.12
N ALA A 20 19.36 -61.50 -43.21
CA ALA A 20 18.17 -61.83 -43.99
C ALA A 20 18.14 -63.33 -44.30
N HIS A 21 16.95 -63.89 -44.59
CA HIS A 21 16.69 -64.70 -45.81
C HIS A 21 15.22 -65.22 -45.88
N VAL A 22 14.59 -65.05 -47.06
CA VAL A 22 13.81 -66.05 -47.86
C VAL A 22 12.86 -67.02 -47.11
N SER A 23 11.55 -67.13 -47.40
CA SER A 23 10.80 -67.27 -48.68
C SER A 23 9.28 -67.02 -48.47
N GLY A 24 8.34 -66.99 -49.45
CA GLY A 24 8.42 -66.95 -50.92
C GLY A 24 7.21 -67.62 -51.63
N ARG A 25 6.60 -66.95 -52.65
CA ARG A 25 5.48 -67.42 -53.55
C ARG A 25 4.08 -67.60 -52.88
N ARG A 26 2.91 -67.55 -53.56
CA ARG A 26 2.41 -66.94 -54.84
C ARG A 26 0.85 -66.99 -54.89
N HIS A 27 0.25 -66.37 -55.93
CA HIS A 27 -1.16 -66.37 -56.42
C HIS A 27 -2.00 -65.15 -55.98
N ARG A 28 -2.69 -64.37 -56.85
CA ARG A 28 -3.64 -64.63 -57.99
C ARG A 28 -5.01 -65.14 -57.51
N VAL A 29 -6.18 -64.64 -57.96
CA VAL A 29 -6.54 -63.61 -58.97
C VAL A 29 -7.98 -63.05 -58.71
N ASN A 30 -8.44 -62.06 -59.50
CA ASN A 30 -9.79 -61.49 -59.72
C ASN A 30 -11.03 -62.31 -59.21
N ALA A 31 -12.21 -61.75 -58.89
CA ALA A 31 -13.05 -60.83 -59.68
C ALA A 31 -14.31 -60.28 -58.92
N ALA A 32 -15.24 -59.66 -59.67
CA ALA A 32 -16.69 -59.38 -59.47
C ALA A 32 -17.38 -59.65 -58.10
N ALA A 33 -18.29 -58.85 -57.50
CA ALA A 33 -19.32 -57.86 -57.92
C ALA A 33 -20.79 -58.37 -57.73
N GLN A 34 -21.68 -57.49 -57.22
CA GLN A 34 -23.16 -57.64 -57.05
C GLN A 34 -23.65 -58.72 -56.04
N ALA A 35 -24.85 -58.67 -55.44
CA ALA A 35 -25.81 -57.57 -55.13
C ALA A 35 -26.89 -58.07 -54.11
N ASP A 36 -27.77 -57.16 -53.62
CA ASP A 36 -29.08 -57.41 -52.96
C ASP A 36 -29.08 -58.12 -51.57
N GLN A 37 -29.98 -57.87 -50.59
CA GLN A 37 -31.00 -56.81 -50.27
C GLN A 37 -31.35 -56.93 -48.74
N SER A 38 -32.23 -56.20 -48.04
CA SER A 38 -33.26 -55.16 -48.28
C SER A 38 -33.37 -54.20 -47.06
N VAL A 39 -33.83 -52.93 -47.16
CA VAL A 39 -35.22 -52.34 -47.02
C VAL A 39 -35.93 -52.72 -45.69
N ILE A 40 -36.38 -51.80 -44.80
CA ILE A 40 -37.45 -50.78 -44.94
C ILE A 40 -37.21 -49.47 -44.12
N ASN A 41 -37.41 -48.32 -44.80
CA ASN A 41 -37.90 -46.96 -44.44
C ASN A 41 -37.63 -46.28 -43.05
N GLY A 42 -37.45 -44.94 -42.98
CA GLY A 42 -37.29 -43.95 -44.08
C GLY A 42 -37.57 -42.46 -43.74
N THR A 43 -37.26 -41.56 -44.70
CA THR A 43 -37.69 -40.13 -44.85
C THR A 43 -37.26 -39.07 -43.80
N SER A 44 -36.93 -37.81 -44.15
CA SER A 44 -36.86 -37.10 -45.46
C SER A 44 -35.92 -35.85 -45.48
N HIS A 45 -35.58 -35.42 -46.71
CA HIS A 45 -35.06 -34.12 -47.26
C HIS A 45 -34.90 -32.86 -46.37
N SER A 46 -34.05 -31.85 -46.65
CA SER A 46 -32.91 -31.57 -47.58
C SER A 46 -32.23 -30.21 -47.15
N ARG A 47 -31.38 -29.43 -47.85
CA ARG A 47 -30.80 -29.32 -49.22
C ARG A 47 -29.44 -28.54 -49.18
N ALA A 48 -28.90 -28.04 -50.31
CA ALA A 48 -27.61 -27.29 -50.38
C ALA A 48 -27.58 -26.18 -51.51
N PRO A 49 -26.45 -25.67 -52.06
CA PRO A 49 -25.79 -24.40 -51.62
C PRO A 49 -25.38 -23.41 -52.76
N GLY A 50 -24.75 -22.25 -52.43
CA GLY A 50 -24.01 -21.36 -53.38
C GLY A 50 -23.98 -19.85 -53.00
N ARG A 51 -23.29 -18.90 -53.70
CA ARG A 51 -22.12 -18.96 -54.64
C ARG A 51 -21.62 -17.52 -55.06
N GLY A 52 -20.47 -17.03 -54.55
CA GLY A 52 -19.70 -15.87 -55.12
C GLY A 52 -20.31 -14.45 -55.07
N PRO A 53 -19.78 -13.43 -55.81
CA PRO A 53 -18.36 -12.98 -55.80
C PRO A 53 -18.09 -11.44 -55.93
N GLN A 54 -16.90 -10.98 -55.47
CA GLN A 54 -16.00 -9.91 -55.98
C GLN A 54 -16.40 -8.41 -56.26
N ARG A 55 -15.57 -7.50 -55.67
CA ARG A 55 -14.79 -6.36 -56.27
C ARG A 55 -15.31 -4.89 -56.39
N THR A 56 -14.31 -3.98 -56.48
CA THR A 56 -14.20 -2.58 -57.00
C THR A 56 -14.36 -1.33 -56.11
N ASN A 57 -13.32 -0.46 -56.15
CA ASN A 57 -13.29 1.01 -55.95
C ASN A 57 -13.38 1.70 -57.36
N PRO A 58 -13.22 3.03 -57.61
CA PRO A 58 -13.10 4.24 -56.74
C PRO A 58 -14.00 5.45 -57.19
N GLY A 59 -13.88 6.66 -56.58
CA GLY A 59 -14.33 7.93 -57.20
C GLY A 59 -14.66 9.14 -56.25
N PRO A 60 -14.40 10.42 -56.62
CA PRO A 60 -14.69 11.64 -55.83
C PRO A 60 -15.83 12.53 -56.46
N PRO A 61 -16.23 13.74 -55.93
CA PRO A 61 -15.52 15.00 -56.29
C PRO A 61 -15.65 16.30 -55.37
N THR A 62 -14.60 17.15 -55.41
CA THR A 62 -14.54 18.66 -55.49
C THR A 62 -15.19 19.72 -54.54
N SER A 63 -14.34 20.72 -54.20
CA SER A 63 -14.61 22.21 -54.07
C SER A 63 -15.25 22.78 -52.76
N SER A 64 -15.18 24.09 -52.41
CA SER A 64 -14.70 25.33 -53.09
C SER A 64 -14.15 26.42 -52.10
N ARG A 65 -13.80 27.64 -52.56
CA ARG A 65 -13.21 28.79 -51.81
C ARG A 65 -13.51 30.15 -52.54
N PRO A 66 -13.67 31.33 -51.87
CA PRO A 66 -12.77 32.48 -52.17
C PRO A 66 -12.59 33.60 -51.07
N VAL A 67 -11.56 34.47 -51.25
CA VAL A 67 -11.34 35.95 -50.92
C VAL A 67 -11.91 36.57 -49.61
N GLY A 68 -11.30 37.56 -48.89
CA GLY A 68 -10.15 38.48 -49.08
C GLY A 68 -9.65 39.06 -47.72
N LEU A 69 -9.13 40.29 -47.51
CA LEU A 69 -8.78 41.44 -48.40
C LEU A 69 -7.64 42.33 -47.75
N ASN A 70 -7.66 43.68 -47.81
CA ASN A 70 -6.46 44.57 -47.63
C ASN A 70 -6.48 45.68 -46.53
N ALA A 71 -5.27 46.08 -46.09
CA ALA A 71 -4.80 47.42 -45.60
C ALA A 71 -5.38 47.99 -44.26
N THR A 72 -4.85 49.04 -43.58
CA THR A 72 -3.85 50.13 -43.86
C THR A 72 -2.86 50.40 -42.68
N ASP A 73 -2.03 51.45 -42.77
CA ASP A 73 -0.82 51.77 -41.95
C ASP A 73 -1.00 52.99 -40.98
N SER A 74 0.06 53.33 -40.22
CA SER A 74 0.29 54.53 -39.37
C SER A 74 -0.37 54.52 -37.96
N SER A 75 0.10 55.26 -36.91
CA SER A 75 1.17 56.29 -36.81
C SER A 75 1.80 56.40 -35.38
N ARG A 76 3.03 56.95 -35.29
CA ARG A 76 3.58 57.73 -34.15
C ARG A 76 3.47 59.23 -34.53
N PRO A 77 3.43 60.25 -33.62
CA PRO A 77 4.40 60.56 -32.53
C PRO A 77 3.68 60.98 -31.21
N HIS A 78 4.19 61.66 -30.15
CA HIS A 78 5.32 62.59 -29.88
C HIS A 78 5.81 62.49 -28.40
N GLY A 79 6.96 63.14 -28.08
CA GLY A 79 7.32 63.60 -26.71
C GLY A 79 6.98 65.10 -26.51
N PRO A 80 7.70 65.89 -25.68
CA PRO A 80 8.89 65.60 -24.86
C PRO A 80 8.87 66.19 -23.42
N GLY A 81 10.01 66.11 -22.69
CA GLY A 81 10.52 67.27 -21.94
C GLY A 81 10.75 67.18 -20.42
N LEU A 82 12.05 67.14 -20.03
CA LEU A 82 12.66 67.86 -18.87
C LEU A 82 12.21 67.45 -17.43
N ASN A 83 12.97 67.65 -16.33
CA ASN A 83 14.26 68.32 -16.14
C ASN A 83 15.01 67.84 -14.85
N THR A 84 16.33 67.60 -14.90
CA THR A 84 17.32 67.66 -13.77
C THR A 84 17.11 66.81 -12.48
N ARG A 85 18.11 66.46 -11.65
CA ARG A 85 19.42 67.09 -11.35
C ARG A 85 20.48 66.09 -10.81
N ARG A 86 21.74 66.55 -10.87
CA ARG A 86 23.06 66.04 -10.41
C ARG A 86 23.12 65.21 -9.09
N GLY A 87 24.18 64.42 -8.83
CA GLY A 87 25.43 64.26 -9.62
C GLY A 87 26.54 63.37 -9.01
N ASN A 88 27.80 63.78 -9.23
CA ASN A 88 29.03 62.96 -9.29
C ASN A 88 29.59 62.45 -7.94
N GLY A 89 30.42 61.38 -7.98
CA GLY A 89 31.22 60.95 -6.82
C GLY A 89 32.23 59.81 -7.05
N ALA A 90 33.45 60.14 -7.49
CA ALA A 90 34.68 59.32 -7.46
C ALA A 90 35.90 60.29 -7.49
N PRO A 91 37.16 59.91 -7.14
CA PRO A 91 37.74 58.57 -6.92
C PRO A 91 38.72 58.46 -5.70
N ARG A 92 39.58 57.42 -5.70
CA ARG A 92 40.91 57.24 -5.03
C ARG A 92 41.02 56.50 -3.67
N ASN A 93 42.03 55.62 -3.65
CA ASN A 93 42.71 54.94 -2.52
C ASN A 93 44.05 55.67 -2.20
N PRO A 94 44.91 55.21 -1.26
CA PRO A 94 44.73 54.60 0.07
C PRO A 94 45.41 55.49 1.18
N PRO A 95 45.66 55.04 2.44
CA PRO A 95 46.85 54.20 2.75
C PRO A 95 46.68 53.17 3.91
N GLN A 96 47.72 52.33 4.08
CA GLN A 96 48.40 51.80 5.30
C GLN A 96 47.78 52.00 6.70
N THR A 97 47.95 51.14 7.74
CA THR A 97 48.69 49.85 7.93
C THR A 97 48.33 49.21 9.28
N ASN A 98 48.23 47.88 9.38
CA ASN A 98 49.02 47.00 10.29
C ASN A 98 48.45 45.57 10.42
N ALA A 99 49.33 44.59 10.65
CA ALA A 99 49.03 43.19 10.98
C ALA A 99 49.17 42.93 12.50
N PRO A 100 48.80 41.74 13.02
CA PRO A 100 49.74 40.59 13.11
C PRO A 100 49.27 39.37 12.26
N ALA A 101 50.10 38.41 11.81
CA ALA A 101 50.99 37.47 12.52
C ALA A 101 50.21 36.50 13.45
N VAL A 102 50.28 35.16 13.40
CA VAL A 102 51.32 34.16 13.05
C VAL A 102 52.37 33.96 14.14
N ASP A 103 52.59 32.68 14.51
CA ASP A 103 53.55 32.15 15.51
C ASP A 103 53.37 32.63 16.97
N SER A 104 53.82 31.94 18.03
CA SER A 104 54.42 30.59 18.25
C SER A 104 53.94 30.10 19.66
N SER A 105 54.27 28.96 20.29
CA SER A 105 55.40 28.00 20.24
C SER A 105 54.92 26.58 20.61
N PHE A 106 55.55 25.43 20.30
CA PHE A 106 56.94 25.07 19.99
C PHE A 106 57.90 24.80 21.18
N THR A 107 57.53 23.84 22.04
CA THR A 107 58.41 22.92 22.81
C THR A 107 57.62 21.63 23.07
N GLY A 108 58.14 20.40 23.14
CA GLY A 108 59.51 19.90 23.02
C GLY A 108 59.61 18.53 23.74
N PHE A 109 60.06 17.47 23.06
CA PHE A 109 60.47 16.21 23.70
C PHE A 109 61.83 16.39 24.42
N PRO A 110 62.31 15.50 25.32
CA PRO A 110 61.70 14.30 25.96
C PRO A 110 61.77 14.50 27.52
N PRO A 111 62.26 13.61 28.44
CA PRO A 111 62.40 12.14 28.49
C PRO A 111 61.96 11.49 29.84
N HIS A 112 62.26 10.19 29.96
CA HIS A 112 62.54 9.41 31.19
C HIS A 112 61.43 9.00 32.18
N SER A 113 61.29 7.68 32.25
CA SER A 113 60.75 6.90 33.35
C SER A 113 61.65 6.85 34.60
N SER A 114 61.07 7.07 35.78
CA SER A 114 61.58 6.58 37.08
C SER A 114 60.39 6.33 38.02
N ARG A 115 60.05 5.10 38.42
CA ARG A 115 60.73 4.21 39.39
C ARG A 115 60.75 4.72 40.85
N GLY A 116 59.67 4.42 41.58
CA GLY A 116 59.74 3.36 42.60
C GLY A 116 59.76 3.73 44.09
N ARG A 117 59.01 2.91 44.87
CA ARG A 117 58.96 2.79 46.35
C ARG A 117 58.38 4.00 47.13
N GLY A 118 57.71 3.82 48.27
CA GLY A 118 57.15 2.59 48.86
C GLY A 118 57.27 2.48 50.38
N GLY A 119 56.16 2.20 51.07
CA GLY A 119 56.09 1.86 52.50
C GLY A 119 54.65 1.94 53.05
N THR A 120 54.27 1.28 54.16
CA THR A 120 55.02 0.29 54.97
C THR A 120 54.09 -0.49 55.94
N ARG A 121 54.51 -1.69 56.39
CA ARG A 121 53.89 -2.56 57.45
C ARG A 121 52.59 -3.29 57.04
N GLY A 122 52.32 -4.54 57.46
CA GLY A 122 53.18 -5.55 58.11
C GLY A 122 52.42 -6.74 58.76
N ARG A 123 53.07 -7.93 58.84
CA ARG A 123 52.58 -9.26 59.33
C ARG A 123 51.63 -10.01 58.38
N GLY A 124 51.64 -11.35 58.24
CA GLY A 124 52.66 -12.35 58.65
C GLY A 124 52.13 -13.80 58.82
N ARG A 125 52.86 -14.81 58.27
CA ARG A 125 52.61 -16.29 58.28
C ARG A 125 51.43 -16.76 57.38
N GLY A 126 51.46 -17.93 56.71
CA GLY A 126 52.56 -18.88 56.45
C GLY A 126 52.09 -20.28 55.94
N ARG A 127 52.97 -21.02 55.23
CA ARG A 127 52.79 -22.38 54.62
C ARG A 127 51.88 -22.45 53.37
N GLY A 128 52.17 -23.23 52.31
CA GLY A 128 53.42 -23.91 51.94
C GLY A 128 53.26 -25.07 50.92
N ARG A 129 54.26 -25.25 50.03
CA ARG A 129 54.44 -26.33 49.00
C ARG A 129 53.48 -26.26 47.77
N GLY A 130 53.90 -26.50 46.53
CA GLY A 130 55.28 -26.59 45.98
C GLY A 130 55.39 -27.23 44.58
N ARG A 131 56.49 -26.93 43.85
CA ARG A 131 56.96 -27.47 42.54
C ARG A 131 56.12 -27.12 41.29
N GLY A 132 56.78 -26.93 40.12
CA GLY A 132 56.10 -27.10 38.81
C GLY A 132 56.35 -26.12 37.65
N THR A 133 57.55 -25.59 37.42
CA THR A 133 57.98 -25.19 36.04
C THR A 133 58.39 -26.45 35.25
N PRO A 134 58.43 -26.48 33.89
CA PRO A 134 58.66 -25.35 32.98
C PRO A 134 57.87 -25.31 31.63
N VAL A 135 58.09 -24.22 30.90
CA VAL A 135 58.24 -24.06 29.42
C VAL A 135 57.54 -25.07 28.49
N GLY A 136 56.61 -24.56 27.69
CA GLY A 136 55.89 -25.32 26.65
C GLY A 136 56.60 -25.52 25.30
N SER A 137 55.86 -26.05 24.33
CA SER A 137 56.03 -25.83 22.88
C SER A 137 54.92 -26.54 22.08
N ARG A 138 54.60 -25.97 20.90
CA ARG A 138 53.82 -26.55 19.77
C ARG A 138 52.38 -27.03 20.03
N ALA A 139 51.59 -26.97 18.96
CA ALA A 139 50.20 -27.44 18.92
C ALA A 139 50.10 -28.92 18.51
N PRO A 140 49.02 -29.61 18.92
CA PRO A 140 48.51 -30.74 18.15
C PRO A 140 47.00 -30.67 17.85
N ARG A 141 46.68 -30.98 16.59
CA ARG A 141 45.54 -31.74 16.04
C ARG A 141 44.16 -31.72 16.70
N GLU A 142 43.16 -31.61 15.82
CA GLU A 142 41.78 -32.02 16.01
C GLU A 142 41.64 -33.51 16.36
N THR A 143 40.58 -33.86 17.11
CA THR A 143 40.01 -35.21 17.13
C THR A 143 38.49 -35.11 17.14
N ASN A 144 37.85 -35.33 16.00
CA ASN A 144 36.39 -35.47 15.92
C ASN A 144 35.97 -36.79 16.59
N ASN A 145 35.13 -36.71 17.63
CA ASN A 145 34.21 -37.78 18.04
C ASN A 145 33.20 -37.30 19.09
N ALA A 146 32.09 -36.71 18.63
CA ALA A 146 30.89 -36.48 19.43
C ALA A 146 29.66 -36.90 18.60
N ARG A 147 28.73 -37.63 19.22
CA ARG A 147 27.50 -38.09 18.54
C ARG A 147 26.52 -36.90 18.37
N PRO A 148 25.71 -36.86 17.29
CA PRO A 148 24.74 -35.79 17.09
C PRO A 148 23.62 -35.85 18.14
N ASP A 149 23.22 -34.67 18.63
CA ASP A 149 22.09 -34.46 19.53
C ASP A 149 20.76 -34.58 18.77
N PRO A 150 19.81 -35.44 19.16
CA PRO A 150 18.49 -35.55 18.52
C PRO A 150 17.61 -34.29 18.59
N GLY A 151 17.97 -33.31 19.42
CA GLY A 151 17.16 -32.10 19.66
C GLY A 151 17.47 -30.87 18.80
N ALA A 152 18.53 -30.89 17.99
CA ALA A 152 18.95 -29.71 17.22
C ALA A 152 18.09 -29.48 15.96
N PRO A 153 17.47 -28.29 15.77
CA PRO A 153 16.77 -27.98 14.52
C PRO A 153 17.79 -27.82 13.39
N ILE A 154 17.77 -28.77 12.44
CA ILE A 154 18.57 -28.73 11.22
C ILE A 154 18.24 -27.42 10.47
N PRO A 155 19.23 -26.61 10.05
CA PRO A 155 18.96 -25.38 9.31
C PRO A 155 18.22 -25.73 8.01
N VAL A 156 17.03 -25.15 7.82
CA VAL A 156 16.14 -25.50 6.71
C VAL A 156 16.67 -24.91 5.41
N ARG A 157 17.65 -25.60 4.81
CA ARG A 157 17.87 -25.54 3.37
C ARG A 157 16.53 -25.91 2.71
N LYS A 158 15.87 -24.93 2.09
CA LYS A 158 14.72 -25.14 1.21
C LYS A 158 15.07 -26.29 0.26
N GLY A 159 14.10 -27.18 -0.01
CA GLY A 159 14.30 -28.46 -0.70
C GLY A 159 14.70 -28.38 -2.18
N TYR A 160 15.85 -27.77 -2.45
CA TYR A 160 16.57 -27.74 -3.71
C TYR A 160 17.65 -28.81 -3.68
N ALA A 161 17.91 -29.40 -4.84
CA ALA A 161 19.00 -30.34 -5.05
C ALA A 161 20.34 -29.62 -5.23
N VAL A 162 20.31 -28.47 -5.92
CA VAL A 162 21.44 -27.55 -6.09
C VAL A 162 20.89 -26.13 -5.98
N ASP A 163 21.59 -25.27 -5.26
CA ASP A 163 21.37 -23.82 -5.24
C ASP A 163 22.69 -23.14 -5.61
N PHE A 164 22.74 -22.50 -6.78
CA PHE A 164 23.92 -21.80 -7.28
C PHE A 164 24.14 -20.45 -6.56
N GLY A 165 23.22 -20.02 -5.70
CA GLY A 165 23.36 -18.82 -4.89
C GLY A 165 22.95 -17.54 -5.60
N VAL A 166 23.66 -16.44 -5.32
CA VAL A 166 23.40 -15.10 -5.88
C VAL A 166 24.60 -14.64 -6.70
N THR A 167 24.38 -14.42 -7.98
CA THR A 167 25.43 -14.14 -8.98
C THR A 167 25.18 -12.80 -9.67
N PRO A 168 26.19 -11.95 -9.89
CA PRO A 168 26.04 -10.71 -10.66
C PRO A 168 25.66 -10.99 -12.13
N ASN A 169 24.79 -10.16 -12.72
CA ASN A 169 24.47 -10.20 -14.16
C ASN A 169 25.67 -9.82 -15.08
N THR A 170 26.81 -9.47 -14.49
CA THR A 170 28.06 -9.13 -15.18
C THR A 170 29.11 -10.24 -15.07
N ASP A 171 28.82 -11.33 -14.38
CA ASP A 171 29.73 -12.47 -14.24
C ASP A 171 29.58 -13.40 -15.46
N PRO A 172 30.64 -13.61 -16.28
CA PRO A 172 30.60 -14.54 -17.40
C PRO A 172 30.83 -16.01 -16.98
N ALA A 173 31.17 -16.28 -15.72
CA ALA A 173 31.51 -17.63 -15.29
C ALA A 173 30.29 -18.56 -15.30
N VAL A 174 30.41 -19.68 -16.01
CA VAL A 174 29.50 -20.82 -15.85
C VAL A 174 29.76 -21.44 -14.48
N GLN A 175 28.71 -21.64 -13.71
CA GLN A 175 28.78 -22.17 -12.35
C GLN A 175 28.39 -23.65 -12.37
N GLU A 176 29.23 -24.53 -11.82
CA GLU A 176 28.93 -25.96 -11.66
C GLU A 176 28.30 -26.27 -10.30
N GLY A 177 27.44 -27.28 -10.25
CA GLY A 177 26.90 -27.84 -9.02
C GLY A 177 26.51 -29.31 -9.17
N VAL A 178 26.87 -30.14 -8.20
CA VAL A 178 26.64 -31.59 -8.22
C VAL A 178 25.49 -31.97 -7.28
N TYR A 179 24.68 -32.93 -7.69
CA TYR A 179 23.69 -33.58 -6.83
C TYR A 179 23.98 -35.07 -6.67
N ASP A 180 23.99 -35.54 -5.43
CA ASP A 180 24.33 -36.92 -5.07
C ASP A 180 23.15 -37.86 -5.32
N LEU A 181 23.26 -38.68 -6.37
CA LEU A 181 22.35 -39.77 -6.70
C LEU A 181 22.84 -41.07 -6.04
N ILE A 182 22.72 -41.15 -4.71
CA ILE A 182 22.99 -42.39 -3.97
C ILE A 182 22.05 -43.50 -4.47
N THR A 183 22.64 -44.59 -4.97
CA THR A 183 22.00 -45.81 -5.46
C THR A 183 22.88 -47.02 -5.14
N HIS A 184 22.40 -47.98 -4.34
CA HIS A 184 23.15 -49.20 -3.98
C HIS A 184 23.37 -50.19 -5.15
N GLU A 185 22.82 -49.92 -6.32
CA GLU A 185 22.85 -50.80 -7.50
C GLU A 185 23.34 -50.03 -8.72
N SER A 186 24.16 -50.67 -9.55
CA SER A 186 24.71 -50.06 -10.77
C SER A 186 23.63 -49.75 -11.81
N LEU A 187 23.79 -48.63 -12.52
CA LEU A 187 22.80 -48.13 -13.48
C LEU A 187 22.94 -48.83 -14.84
N THR A 188 21.91 -49.56 -15.27
CA THR A 188 21.92 -50.34 -16.52
C THR A 188 21.65 -49.51 -17.78
N ARG A 189 21.03 -48.34 -17.62
CA ARG A 189 20.87 -47.32 -18.65
C ARG A 189 21.12 -45.96 -18.01
N GLY A 190 21.89 -45.12 -18.71
CA GLY A 190 22.28 -43.80 -18.21
C GLY A 190 21.06 -42.93 -17.84
N PRO A 191 21.17 -42.09 -16.78
CA PRO A 191 20.06 -41.27 -16.31
C PRO A 191 19.62 -40.29 -17.40
N THR A 192 18.38 -40.43 -17.87
CA THR A 192 17.78 -39.46 -18.80
C THR A 192 17.30 -38.25 -18.00
N VAL A 193 17.95 -37.12 -18.22
CA VAL A 193 17.71 -35.86 -17.50
C VAL A 193 16.82 -34.95 -18.35
N GLN A 194 15.64 -34.59 -17.84
CA GLN A 194 14.73 -33.65 -18.48
C GLN A 194 14.56 -32.42 -17.57
N ILE A 195 15.09 -31.27 -18.02
CA ILE A 195 14.92 -29.98 -17.33
C ILE A 195 13.57 -29.37 -17.74
N VAL A 196 12.77 -28.95 -16.76
CA VAL A 196 11.44 -28.37 -16.93
C VAL A 196 11.35 -27.08 -16.10
N PRO A 197 10.91 -25.94 -16.65
CA PRO A 197 10.76 -24.71 -15.86
C PRO A 197 9.72 -24.88 -14.75
N ILE A 198 10.01 -24.38 -13.53
CA ILE A 198 9.00 -24.24 -12.47
C ILE A 198 8.33 -22.87 -12.55
N LYS A 199 9.10 -21.82 -12.79
CA LYS A 199 8.55 -20.46 -12.93
C LYS A 199 8.10 -20.19 -14.37
N PRO A 200 6.95 -19.52 -14.57
CA PRO A 200 6.51 -19.05 -15.88
C PRO A 200 7.38 -17.88 -16.36
N SER A 201 8.45 -18.16 -17.11
CA SER A 201 9.08 -17.21 -18.04
C SER A 201 9.16 -17.86 -19.42
N ARG A 202 8.28 -17.45 -20.35
CA ARG A 202 8.06 -18.14 -21.65
C ARG A 202 9.20 -17.96 -22.65
N ARG A 203 10.35 -17.46 -22.19
CA ARG A 203 11.62 -17.31 -22.92
C ARG A 203 12.75 -18.18 -22.36
N LEU A 204 12.44 -19.17 -21.52
CA LEU A 204 13.37 -20.23 -21.13
C LEU A 204 13.62 -21.22 -22.29
N SER A 205 14.32 -20.75 -23.32
CA SER A 205 15.24 -21.62 -24.06
C SER A 205 16.28 -22.14 -23.07
N VAL A 206 16.46 -23.46 -22.98
CA VAL A 206 17.17 -24.12 -21.87
C VAL A 206 18.71 -24.07 -22.06
N ASN A 207 19.24 -22.84 -22.06
CA ASN A 207 20.67 -22.52 -22.08
C ASN A 207 21.10 -21.72 -20.82
N GLY A 208 20.18 -21.46 -19.88
CA GLY A 208 20.48 -20.91 -18.56
C GLY A 208 20.89 -21.97 -17.54
N PHE A 209 20.39 -23.21 -17.67
CA PHE A 209 20.80 -24.38 -16.88
C PHE A 209 21.08 -25.54 -17.83
N SER A 210 22.19 -26.25 -17.64
CA SER A 210 22.59 -27.43 -18.43
C SER A 210 22.88 -28.64 -17.52
N PHE A 211 22.97 -29.83 -18.13
CA PHE A 211 23.39 -31.08 -17.49
C PHE A 211 24.63 -31.60 -18.22
N LEU A 212 25.71 -31.84 -17.48
CA LEU A 212 27.01 -32.23 -18.06
C LEU A 212 27.26 -33.74 -18.10
N GLY A 213 26.57 -34.53 -17.27
CA GLY A 213 26.75 -35.98 -17.22
C GLY A 213 26.68 -36.58 -15.82
N LEU A 214 26.87 -37.90 -15.77
CA LEU A 214 27.23 -38.61 -14.55
C LEU A 214 28.70 -38.34 -14.19
N CYS A 215 28.97 -38.20 -12.90
CA CYS A 215 30.31 -38.30 -12.33
C CYS A 215 30.31 -39.35 -11.20
N SER A 216 31.40 -40.08 -11.01
CA SER A 216 31.58 -40.95 -9.84
C SER A 216 31.83 -40.11 -8.58
N LEU A 217 31.31 -40.58 -7.43
CA LEU A 217 31.50 -39.97 -6.11
C LEU A 217 32.08 -41.02 -5.16
N SER A 218 33.40 -40.94 -4.95
CA SER A 218 34.12 -41.85 -4.05
C SER A 218 34.00 -41.42 -2.59
N ASN A 219 33.09 -42.04 -1.84
CA ASN A 219 32.99 -41.86 -0.39
C ASN A 219 34.10 -42.66 0.33
N GLU A 220 35.25 -42.02 0.56
CA GLU A 220 36.51 -42.61 1.08
C GLU A 220 36.41 -43.37 2.42
N ASN A 221 35.26 -43.37 3.11
CA ASN A 221 35.08 -43.98 4.43
C ASN A 221 33.94 -45.01 4.53
N GLN A 222 33.22 -45.36 3.45
CA GLN A 222 32.09 -46.31 3.53
C GLN A 222 32.00 -47.37 2.41
N GLY A 223 32.79 -47.27 1.33
CA GLY A 223 32.88 -48.34 0.32
C GLY A 223 31.67 -48.47 -0.62
N GLU A 224 30.74 -47.51 -0.60
CA GLU A 224 29.62 -47.44 -1.54
C GLU A 224 29.97 -46.56 -2.76
N GLU A 225 29.73 -47.05 -3.98
CA GLU A 225 29.94 -46.29 -5.21
C GLU A 225 28.80 -45.28 -5.46
N GLY A 226 28.94 -44.09 -4.88
CA GLY A 226 28.05 -42.97 -5.15
C GLY A 226 28.10 -42.52 -6.62
N HIS A 227 26.94 -42.21 -7.19
CA HIS A 227 26.84 -41.57 -8.49
C HIS A 227 26.39 -40.11 -8.30
N GLY A 228 27.05 -39.17 -8.97
CA GLY A 228 26.71 -37.75 -8.96
C GLY A 228 26.16 -37.29 -10.30
N ILE A 229 25.25 -36.33 -10.27
CA ILE A 229 24.69 -35.67 -11.45
C ILE A 229 25.15 -34.22 -11.45
N ARG A 230 25.95 -33.83 -12.46
CA ARG A 230 26.51 -32.48 -12.57
C ARG A 230 25.60 -31.57 -13.40
N PHE A 231 25.26 -30.42 -12.83
CA PHE A 231 24.53 -29.34 -13.46
C PHE A 231 25.42 -28.11 -13.63
N GLU A 232 25.09 -27.31 -14.63
CA GLU A 232 25.66 -25.99 -14.89
C GLU A 232 24.58 -24.91 -14.78
N PHE A 233 25.02 -23.68 -14.51
CA PHE A 233 24.23 -22.47 -14.64
C PHE A 233 25.03 -21.37 -15.37
N ASN A 234 24.44 -20.75 -16.38
CA ASN A 234 25.03 -19.66 -17.16
C ASN A 234 24.29 -18.34 -16.86
N PRO A 235 24.92 -17.39 -16.12
CA PRO A 235 24.29 -16.13 -15.76
C PRO A 235 23.86 -15.25 -16.94
N GLN A 236 24.63 -15.24 -18.04
CA GLN A 236 24.40 -14.33 -19.16
C GLN A 236 23.23 -14.74 -20.06
N ALA A 237 22.78 -16.00 -19.95
CA ALA A 237 21.66 -16.52 -20.74
C ALA A 237 20.28 -16.18 -20.16
N VAL A 238 20.20 -15.53 -19.00
CA VAL A 238 18.94 -15.25 -18.29
C VAL A 238 18.88 -13.82 -17.74
N ASN A 239 17.66 -13.34 -17.50
CA ASN A 239 17.42 -12.02 -16.88
C ASN A 239 17.77 -11.99 -15.38
N ARG A 240 17.81 -10.78 -14.83
CA ARG A 240 17.78 -10.53 -13.38
C ARG A 240 16.56 -11.18 -12.72
N GLY A 241 16.75 -11.93 -11.63
CA GLY A 241 15.68 -12.56 -10.85
C GLY A 241 16.08 -13.91 -10.25
N VAL A 242 15.12 -14.54 -9.55
CA VAL A 242 15.26 -15.86 -8.93
C VAL A 242 14.74 -16.93 -9.88
N HIS A 243 15.63 -17.70 -10.50
CA HIS A 243 15.30 -18.77 -11.44
C HIS A 243 15.17 -20.11 -10.71
N ILE A 244 14.12 -20.88 -11.03
CA ILE A 244 13.86 -22.19 -10.43
C ILE A 244 13.39 -23.16 -11.53
N VAL A 245 14.05 -24.31 -11.64
CA VAL A 245 13.73 -25.39 -12.59
C VAL A 245 13.54 -26.72 -11.87
N ARG A 246 12.60 -27.54 -12.36
CA ARG A 246 12.40 -28.93 -11.95
C ARG A 246 13.22 -29.80 -12.87
N VAL A 247 14.05 -30.68 -12.33
CA VAL A 247 14.72 -31.70 -13.14
C VAL A 247 14.06 -33.04 -12.87
N ILE A 248 13.61 -33.70 -13.94
CA ILE A 248 13.06 -35.04 -13.93
C ILE A 248 14.16 -35.99 -14.38
N ILE A 249 14.70 -36.77 -13.44
CA ILE A 249 15.66 -37.83 -13.75
C ILE A 249 14.89 -39.14 -13.91
N LYS A 250 15.11 -39.84 -15.03
CA LYS A 250 14.59 -41.19 -15.29
C LYS A 250 15.78 -42.15 -15.33
N TYR A 251 15.83 -43.15 -14.46
CA TYR A 251 16.96 -44.10 -14.36
C TYR A 251 16.47 -45.51 -14.04
N THR A 252 17.29 -46.54 -14.31
CA THR A 252 16.94 -47.95 -14.09
C THR A 252 18.06 -48.66 -13.32
N PRO A 253 17.87 -48.96 -12.02
CA PRO A 253 18.77 -49.81 -11.25
C PRO A 253 18.85 -51.24 -11.81
N LEU A 254 19.89 -51.98 -11.46
CA LEU A 254 20.14 -53.35 -11.95
C LEU A 254 19.03 -54.32 -11.54
N GLY A 255 18.24 -54.80 -12.51
CA GLY A 255 17.11 -55.73 -12.27
C GLY A 255 15.81 -55.06 -11.79
N ALA A 256 15.81 -53.76 -11.51
CA ALA A 256 14.64 -53.02 -11.04
C ALA A 256 13.79 -52.41 -12.17
N ARG A 257 12.59 -51.92 -11.84
CA ARG A 257 11.76 -51.12 -12.75
C ARG A 257 12.29 -49.67 -12.85
N PRO A 258 12.09 -48.96 -13.98
CA PRO A 258 12.54 -47.58 -14.13
C PRO A 258 11.93 -46.62 -13.08
N VAL A 259 12.78 -45.86 -12.40
CA VAL A 259 12.44 -44.91 -11.34
C VAL A 259 12.45 -43.48 -11.90
N ARG A 260 11.59 -42.60 -11.34
CA ARG A 260 11.60 -41.16 -11.61
C ARG A 260 11.91 -40.39 -10.33
N ARG A 261 12.97 -39.58 -10.34
CA ARG A 261 13.34 -38.68 -9.23
C ARG A 261 13.14 -37.23 -9.67
N TYR A 262 12.55 -36.42 -8.80
CA TYR A 262 12.27 -35.01 -9.06
C TYR A 262 13.19 -34.13 -8.21
N LEU A 263 14.05 -33.37 -8.88
CA LEU A 263 14.90 -32.37 -8.25
C LEU A 263 14.35 -30.96 -8.51
N LYS A 264 14.74 -30.00 -7.67
CA LYS A 264 14.56 -28.56 -7.93
C LYS A 264 15.94 -27.92 -7.93
N LEU A 265 16.32 -27.16 -8.95
CA LEU A 265 17.52 -26.33 -8.95
C LEU A 265 17.12 -24.85 -8.77
N ARG A 266 17.98 -24.06 -8.13
CA ARG A 266 17.78 -22.62 -7.90
C ARG A 266 19.04 -21.83 -8.27
N ALA A 267 18.87 -20.65 -8.85
CA ALA A 267 19.93 -19.65 -9.02
C ALA A 267 19.31 -18.24 -8.96
N VAL A 268 20.07 -17.23 -8.54
CA VAL A 268 19.60 -15.85 -8.47
C VAL A 268 20.55 -14.91 -9.20
N ILE A 269 20.05 -14.24 -10.23
CA ILE A 269 20.77 -13.13 -10.87
C ILE A 269 20.41 -11.84 -10.17
N GLY A 270 21.37 -11.29 -9.42
CA GLY A 270 21.11 -10.21 -8.48
C GLY A 270 22.37 -9.43 -8.10
N SER A 271 22.35 -8.86 -6.90
CA SER A 271 23.49 -8.19 -6.29
C SER A 271 23.83 -8.93 -5.00
N PRO A 272 24.99 -9.61 -4.90
CA PRO A 272 25.37 -10.33 -3.69
C PRO A 272 25.42 -9.43 -2.46
N GLU A 273 25.89 -8.19 -2.63
CA GLU A 273 25.97 -7.18 -1.55
C GLU A 273 24.58 -6.79 -1.02
N ASP A 274 23.59 -6.63 -1.91
CA ASP A 274 22.22 -6.27 -1.51
C ASP A 274 21.48 -7.46 -0.89
N HIS A 275 21.70 -8.69 -1.39
CA HIS A 275 21.19 -9.90 -0.75
C HIS A 275 21.81 -10.10 0.64
N GLN A 276 23.12 -9.93 0.79
CA GLN A 276 23.79 -9.96 2.10
C GLN A 276 23.31 -8.84 3.05
N THR A 277 22.95 -7.67 2.51
CA THR A 277 22.43 -6.54 3.30
C THR A 277 20.97 -6.74 3.74
N LEU A 278 20.14 -7.40 2.92
CA LEU A 278 18.69 -7.52 3.12
C LEU A 278 18.19 -8.91 3.54
N GLN A 279 19.04 -9.94 3.58
CA GLN A 279 18.69 -11.29 4.03
C GLN A 279 17.89 -11.30 5.36
N PRO A 280 17.05 -12.33 5.61
CA PRO A 280 16.32 -12.46 6.86
C PRO A 280 17.26 -12.44 8.07
N VAL A 281 17.00 -11.55 9.04
CA VAL A 281 17.82 -11.47 10.28
C VAL A 281 17.61 -12.71 11.17
N SER A 282 16.43 -13.33 11.07
CA SER A 282 16.09 -14.62 11.68
C SER A 282 14.93 -15.26 10.93
N ASP A 283 14.78 -16.59 11.01
CA ASP A 283 13.68 -17.32 10.37
C ASP A 283 12.29 -16.82 10.82
N PHE A 284 11.31 -16.90 9.91
CA PHE A 284 9.94 -16.50 10.22
C PHE A 284 9.26 -17.52 11.15
N VAL A 285 9.03 -17.11 12.40
CA VAL A 285 8.25 -17.84 13.40
C VAL A 285 6.85 -17.21 13.47
N PRO A 286 5.78 -17.92 13.05
CA PRO A 286 4.42 -17.44 13.20
C PRO A 286 4.09 -17.09 14.66
N MET A 287 3.56 -15.89 14.86
CA MET A 287 3.14 -15.41 16.18
C MET A 287 1.98 -16.27 16.69
N ARG A 288 2.23 -17.10 17.71
CA ARG A 288 1.17 -17.82 18.40
C ARG A 288 0.33 -16.83 19.20
N ARG A 289 -1.00 -16.90 19.08
CA ARG A 289 -1.91 -16.18 19.99
C ARG A 289 -1.77 -16.81 21.37
N GLU A 290 -1.30 -16.04 22.36
CA GLU A 290 -1.27 -16.51 23.73
C GLU A 290 -2.63 -16.28 24.38
N GLU A 291 -3.42 -17.35 24.53
CA GLU A 291 -4.75 -17.23 25.14
C GLU A 291 -4.65 -16.87 26.63
N LEU A 292 -4.74 -15.58 26.93
CA LEU A 292 -5.10 -15.09 28.26
C LEU A 292 -6.56 -15.45 28.53
N ARG A 293 -6.85 -15.95 29.74
CA ARG A 293 -8.25 -16.13 30.18
C ARG A 293 -8.97 -14.78 30.12
N ASP A 294 -10.18 -14.74 29.57
CA ASP A 294 -10.97 -13.51 29.48
C ASP A 294 -11.70 -13.21 30.81
N ASP A 295 -10.93 -13.09 31.90
CA ASP A 295 -11.39 -12.70 33.24
C ASP A 295 -11.12 -11.22 33.57
N TRP A 296 -10.22 -10.58 32.82
CA TRP A 296 -9.81 -9.18 32.96
C TRP A 296 -10.97 -8.18 33.02
N HIS A 297 -12.04 -8.41 32.24
CA HIS A 297 -13.22 -7.54 32.22
C HIS A 297 -14.02 -7.54 33.54
N LYS A 298 -13.70 -8.44 34.48
CA LYS A 298 -14.32 -8.56 35.81
C LYS A 298 -13.52 -7.84 36.90
N VAL A 299 -12.36 -7.28 36.58
CA VAL A 299 -11.46 -6.60 37.53
C VAL A 299 -11.47 -5.10 37.23
N HIS A 300 -11.65 -4.27 38.25
CA HIS A 300 -11.55 -2.81 38.09
C HIS A 300 -10.11 -2.41 37.78
N MET A 301 -9.92 -1.76 36.63
CA MET A 301 -8.60 -1.36 36.13
C MET A 301 -8.17 -0.02 36.73
N ILE A 302 -7.10 -0.04 37.54
CA ILE A 302 -6.47 1.14 38.13
C ILE A 302 -5.87 1.99 37.01
N LYS A 303 -6.23 3.27 36.94
CA LYS A 303 -5.72 4.23 35.95
C LYS A 303 -5.38 5.56 36.63
N GLU A 304 -4.49 6.33 36.01
CA GLU A 304 -4.38 7.75 36.33
C GLU A 304 -5.75 8.43 36.14
N LYS A 305 -6.13 9.31 37.06
CA LYS A 305 -7.34 10.13 36.90
C LYS A 305 -7.14 11.03 35.68
N SER A 306 -8.08 10.99 34.73
CA SER A 306 -8.05 11.91 33.58
C SER A 306 -7.95 13.35 34.09
N THR A 307 -6.93 14.07 33.63
CA THR A 307 -6.78 15.49 33.91
C THR A 307 -7.94 16.27 33.28
N ARG A 308 -8.17 17.51 33.72
CA ARG A 308 -9.18 18.40 33.10
C ARG A 308 -8.94 18.68 31.60
N HIS A 309 -7.77 18.30 31.08
CA HIS A 309 -7.28 18.61 29.73
C HIS A 309 -7.34 17.37 28.81
N THR A 310 -7.47 16.16 29.36
CA THR A 310 -7.46 14.89 28.61
C THR A 310 -8.85 14.47 28.12
N MET A 311 -9.24 15.07 26.98
CA MET A 311 -10.17 14.56 25.96
C MET A 311 -11.66 14.31 26.30
N ASP A 312 -12.04 13.97 27.54
CA ASP A 312 -13.44 13.75 27.91
C ASP A 312 -14.13 15.06 28.32
N PHE A 313 -14.11 16.02 27.37
CA PHE A 313 -14.91 17.23 27.44
C PHE A 313 -16.40 16.80 27.41
N GLY A 314 -17.07 16.96 28.56
CA GLY A 314 -18.45 16.54 28.79
C GLY A 314 -18.62 15.03 29.06
N LYS A 315 -19.60 14.66 29.89
CA LYS A 315 -19.91 13.26 30.24
C LYS A 315 -20.58 12.55 29.06
N LEU A 316 -19.79 11.94 28.18
CA LEU A 316 -20.26 10.99 27.18
C LEU A 316 -20.91 9.75 27.83
N GLU A 317 -21.90 9.16 27.17
CA GLU A 317 -22.32 7.78 27.49
C GLU A 317 -21.20 6.78 27.20
N TYR A 318 -21.26 5.59 27.80
CA TYR A 318 -20.25 4.56 27.59
C TYR A 318 -20.45 3.78 26.28
N TYR A 319 -21.69 3.73 25.75
CA TYR A 319 -22.06 2.98 24.54
C TYR A 319 -21.55 1.53 24.57
N ASP A 320 -21.66 0.85 25.70
CA ASP A 320 -21.08 -0.47 25.90
C ASP A 320 -21.66 -1.52 24.94
N VAL A 321 -20.76 -2.35 24.41
CA VAL A 321 -21.10 -3.47 23.54
C VAL A 321 -21.93 -4.49 24.32
N PRO A 322 -23.13 -4.88 23.85
CA PRO A 322 -23.96 -5.89 24.50
C PRO A 322 -23.22 -7.22 24.71
N LEU A 323 -23.35 -7.81 25.91
CA LEU A 323 -22.64 -9.03 26.31
C LEU A 323 -22.93 -10.22 25.36
N GLU A 324 -24.14 -10.29 24.80
CA GLU A 324 -24.49 -11.34 23.84
C GLU A 324 -23.71 -11.21 22.52
N PHE A 325 -23.34 -10.00 22.08
CA PHE A 325 -22.51 -9.82 20.88
C PHE A 325 -21.07 -10.28 21.12
N TRP A 326 -20.53 -10.12 22.34
CA TRP A 326 -19.24 -10.70 22.71
C TRP A 326 -19.26 -12.24 22.69
N LYS A 327 -20.29 -12.86 23.31
CA LYS A 327 -20.47 -14.33 23.30
C LYS A 327 -20.63 -14.87 21.87
N GLN A 328 -21.47 -14.22 21.07
CA GLN A 328 -21.70 -14.56 19.66
C GLN A 328 -20.42 -14.45 18.83
N ALA A 329 -19.67 -13.36 18.97
CA ALA A 329 -18.42 -13.17 18.26
C ALA A 329 -17.35 -14.19 18.67
N GLN A 330 -17.37 -14.71 19.91
CA GLN A 330 -16.54 -15.83 20.35
C GLN A 330 -16.99 -17.18 19.74
N ALA A 331 -18.30 -17.41 19.59
CA ALA A 331 -18.84 -18.63 18.99
C ALA A 331 -18.70 -18.68 17.44
N VAL A 332 -18.48 -17.54 16.78
CA VAL A 332 -18.50 -17.40 15.32
C VAL A 332 -17.10 -17.14 14.72
N VAL A 333 -16.03 -17.23 15.54
CA VAL A 333 -14.62 -16.98 15.13
C VAL A 333 -14.17 -17.80 13.91
N GLU A 334 -14.78 -18.96 13.67
CA GLU A 334 -14.36 -19.93 12.66
C GLU A 334 -14.81 -19.61 11.22
N SER A 335 -15.76 -18.70 10.99
CA SER A 335 -16.27 -18.40 9.64
C SER A 335 -16.75 -16.94 9.45
N PRO A 336 -16.09 -16.15 8.56
CA PRO A 336 -16.56 -14.80 8.20
C PRO A 336 -17.97 -14.76 7.60
N SER A 337 -18.38 -15.82 6.87
CA SER A 337 -19.72 -15.92 6.29
C SER A 337 -20.79 -15.98 7.37
N ASN A 338 -20.54 -16.75 8.44
CA ASN A 338 -21.45 -16.89 9.57
C ASN A 338 -21.55 -15.55 10.34
N ALA A 339 -20.45 -14.81 10.46
CA ALA A 339 -20.44 -13.47 11.05
C ALA A 339 -21.28 -12.46 10.24
N LYS A 340 -21.17 -12.48 8.89
CA LYS A 340 -22.00 -11.63 8.00
C LYS A 340 -23.50 -11.94 8.16
N ILE A 341 -23.87 -13.23 8.21
CA ILE A 341 -25.28 -13.65 8.36
C ILE A 341 -25.85 -13.20 9.71
N LEU A 342 -25.12 -13.43 10.81
CA LEU A 342 -25.57 -13.06 12.15
C LEU A 342 -25.66 -11.54 12.34
N LEU A 343 -24.71 -10.77 11.80
CA LEU A 343 -24.79 -9.32 11.85
C LEU A 343 -25.94 -8.78 10.98
N ARG A 344 -26.20 -9.39 9.81
CA ARG A 344 -27.30 -8.95 8.93
C ARG A 344 -28.68 -9.08 9.58
N SER A 345 -28.92 -10.10 10.42
CA SER A 345 -30.20 -10.26 11.15
C SER A 345 -30.35 -9.33 12.35
N GLN A 346 -29.27 -8.70 12.81
CA GLN A 346 -29.29 -7.64 13.84
C GLN A 346 -29.49 -6.24 13.24
N LEU A 347 -29.24 -6.08 11.93
CA LEU A 347 -29.45 -4.82 11.22
C LEU A 347 -30.90 -4.67 10.74
N PRO A 348 -31.47 -3.44 10.75
CA PRO A 348 -32.77 -3.14 10.16
C PRO A 348 -32.92 -3.67 8.72
N HIS A 349 -34.15 -4.00 8.32
CA HIS A 349 -34.45 -4.38 6.93
C HIS A 349 -34.18 -3.20 5.97
N GLU A 350 -34.71 -2.02 6.31
CA GLU A 350 -34.52 -0.78 5.57
C GLU A 350 -33.51 0.16 6.24
N PHE A 351 -32.69 0.85 5.45
CA PHE A 351 -31.81 1.92 5.91
C PHE A 351 -32.41 3.30 5.53
N LYS A 352 -32.99 3.97 6.53
CA LYS A 352 -33.69 5.26 6.43
C LYS A 352 -33.48 6.08 7.71
N ILE A 353 -33.98 7.33 7.77
CA ILE A 353 -33.69 8.23 8.90
C ILE A 353 -34.09 7.66 10.27
N GLN A 354 -35.22 6.94 10.35
CA GLN A 354 -35.70 6.31 11.59
C GLN A 354 -34.84 5.11 12.03
N THR A 355 -34.14 4.45 11.11
CA THR A 355 -33.32 3.24 11.39
C THR A 355 -31.81 3.53 11.42
N TYR A 356 -31.39 4.75 11.08
CA TYR A 356 -30.00 5.19 10.95
C TYR A 356 -29.14 4.91 12.17
N ASN A 357 -29.59 5.37 13.34
CA ASN A 357 -28.90 5.16 14.62
C ASN A 357 -28.74 3.67 14.90
N THR A 358 -29.83 2.89 14.83
CA THR A 358 -29.82 1.44 15.07
C THR A 358 -28.85 0.71 14.15
N HIS A 359 -28.85 1.03 12.84
CA HIS A 359 -27.94 0.42 11.87
C HIS A 359 -26.47 0.68 12.20
N TRP A 360 -26.07 1.96 12.33
CA TRP A 360 -24.68 2.31 12.60
C TRP A 360 -24.21 1.89 14.00
N LYS A 361 -25.09 1.89 15.01
CA LYS A 361 -24.78 1.46 16.37
C LYS A 361 -24.38 -0.02 16.44
N HIS A 362 -25.05 -0.89 15.67
CA HIS A 362 -24.66 -2.31 15.59
C HIS A 362 -23.34 -2.50 14.84
N LEU A 363 -23.13 -1.84 13.69
CA LEU A 363 -21.87 -1.91 12.96
C LEU A 363 -20.68 -1.41 13.80
N LEU A 364 -20.83 -0.30 14.52
CA LEU A 364 -19.80 0.23 15.43
C LEU A 364 -19.43 -0.75 16.56
N TRP A 365 -20.41 -1.45 17.14
CA TRP A 365 -20.15 -2.45 18.18
C TRP A 365 -19.42 -3.69 17.65
N HIS A 366 -19.79 -4.19 16.47
CA HIS A 366 -19.12 -5.33 15.84
C HIS A 366 -17.73 -4.97 15.30
N GLU A 367 -17.51 -3.71 14.90
CA GLU A 367 -16.17 -3.17 14.62
C GLU A 367 -15.33 -3.04 15.90
N GLU A 368 -15.89 -2.57 17.02
CA GLU A 368 -15.19 -2.52 18.31
C GLU A 368 -14.70 -3.91 18.74
N ILE A 369 -15.58 -4.92 18.64
CA ILE A 369 -15.24 -6.34 18.89
C ILE A 369 -14.10 -6.80 17.98
N ALA A 370 -14.16 -6.50 16.68
CA ALA A 370 -13.13 -6.90 15.72
C ALA A 370 -11.78 -6.23 16.00
N MET A 371 -11.76 -4.92 16.24
CA MET A 371 -10.55 -4.17 16.62
C MET A 371 -9.91 -4.74 17.89
N CYS A 372 -10.72 -5.04 18.92
CA CYS A 372 -10.24 -5.66 20.15
C CYS A 372 -9.70 -7.08 19.93
N ASN A 373 -10.40 -7.91 19.16
CA ASN A 373 -9.97 -9.28 18.87
C ASN A 373 -8.74 -9.35 17.95
N GLN A 374 -8.48 -8.32 17.14
CA GLN A 374 -7.20 -8.15 16.47
C GLN A 374 -6.10 -7.75 17.48
N LEU A 375 -6.32 -6.73 18.33
CA LEU A 375 -5.31 -6.26 19.30
C LEU A 375 -4.83 -7.37 20.25
N LYS A 376 -5.71 -8.32 20.61
CA LYS A 376 -5.35 -9.53 21.37
C LYS A 376 -4.19 -10.35 20.77
N GLN A 377 -3.83 -10.18 19.49
CA GLN A 377 -2.64 -10.85 18.94
C GLN A 377 -1.32 -10.35 19.55
N TYR A 378 -1.33 -9.16 20.16
CA TYR A 378 -0.20 -8.57 20.89
C TYR A 378 -0.28 -8.81 22.41
N ASP A 379 -1.24 -9.59 22.90
CA ASP A 379 -1.28 -10.01 24.31
C ASP A 379 -0.06 -10.89 24.64
N MET A 380 0.53 -10.71 25.82
CA MET A 380 1.77 -11.37 26.24
C MET A 380 1.68 -11.89 27.67
N LYS A 381 2.07 -13.14 27.90
CA LYS A 381 2.26 -13.70 29.24
C LYS A 381 3.71 -13.52 29.70
N GLU A 382 3.89 -13.40 31.01
CA GLU A 382 5.20 -13.43 31.67
C GLU A 382 6.29 -12.47 31.09
N THR A 383 5.89 -11.38 30.46
CA THR A 383 6.81 -10.42 29.80
C THR A 383 7.39 -9.41 30.80
N THR A 384 8.52 -8.81 30.47
CA THR A 384 9.18 -7.77 31.28
C THR A 384 8.87 -6.37 30.74
N ILE A 385 8.71 -5.42 31.65
CA ILE A 385 8.47 -4.00 31.34
C ILE A 385 9.67 -3.19 31.85
N GLU A 386 10.20 -2.30 31.02
CA GLU A 386 11.30 -1.41 31.38
C GLU A 386 10.78 -0.05 31.85
N LYS A 387 11.47 0.57 32.80
CA LYS A 387 11.10 1.89 33.34
C LYS A 387 11.95 2.98 32.72
N LEU A 388 11.29 3.94 32.08
CA LEU A 388 11.92 5.12 31.49
C LEU A 388 11.87 6.29 32.48
N SER A 389 12.29 7.47 32.02
CA SER A 389 12.13 8.73 32.76
C SER A 389 10.65 9.10 33.00
N SER A 390 10.42 9.93 34.01
CA SER A 390 9.14 10.62 34.30
C SER A 390 7.88 9.74 34.33
N GLY A 391 7.98 8.48 34.78
CA GLY A 391 6.81 7.59 34.93
C GLY A 391 6.33 6.93 33.63
N LYS A 392 7.08 7.09 32.54
CA LYS A 392 6.90 6.30 31.31
C LYS A 392 7.56 4.93 31.46
N TYR A 393 7.03 3.96 30.72
CA TYR A 393 7.51 2.59 30.68
C TYR A 393 7.58 2.10 29.23
N SER A 394 8.57 1.28 28.91
CA SER A 394 8.71 0.62 27.61
C SER A 394 8.31 -0.86 27.71
N LEU A 395 7.66 -1.35 26.66
CA LEU A 395 7.33 -2.76 26.47
C LEU A 395 7.67 -3.15 25.04
N ASN A 396 8.54 -4.15 24.88
CA ASN A 396 8.81 -4.73 23.56
C ASN A 396 7.65 -5.64 23.13
N VAL A 397 7.07 -5.36 21.97
CA VAL A 397 5.93 -6.06 21.36
C VAL A 397 6.36 -6.59 19.99
N PRO A 398 6.86 -7.83 19.91
CA PRO A 398 7.38 -8.39 18.66
C PRO A 398 6.35 -8.35 17.53
N GLY A 399 6.75 -7.84 16.36
CA GLY A 399 5.88 -7.77 15.17
C GLY A 399 4.91 -6.58 15.15
N LEU A 400 5.01 -5.64 16.10
CA LEU A 400 4.25 -4.38 16.08
C LEU A 400 4.61 -3.48 14.89
N GLU A 401 5.81 -3.63 14.32
CA GLU A 401 6.31 -2.85 13.16
C GLU A 401 5.43 -2.94 11.90
N GLU A 402 4.72 -4.06 11.69
CA GLU A 402 3.77 -4.20 10.57
C GLU A 402 2.47 -3.40 10.82
N LYS A 403 2.23 -2.88 12.04
CA LYS A 403 1.06 -2.08 12.44
C LYS A 403 -0.28 -2.59 11.87
N ARG A 404 -0.48 -3.91 11.88
CA ARG A 404 -1.73 -4.59 11.50
C ARG A 404 -2.01 -5.69 12.54
N PRO A 405 -2.86 -5.42 13.56
CA PRO A 405 -3.54 -4.15 13.83
C PRO A 405 -2.56 -3.03 14.18
N SER A 406 -2.98 -1.77 14.01
CA SER A 406 -2.21 -0.64 14.52
C SER A 406 -2.55 -0.44 15.99
N VAL A 407 -1.58 -0.61 16.89
CA VAL A 407 -1.63 0.05 18.19
C VAL A 407 -1.42 1.54 17.93
N ILE A 408 -2.31 2.39 18.45
CA ILE A 408 -2.30 3.85 18.27
C ILE A 408 -2.07 4.57 19.60
N VAL A 409 -1.67 5.84 19.52
CA VAL A 409 -1.52 6.70 20.70
C VAL A 409 -2.87 6.81 21.43
N SER A 410 -2.82 6.60 22.75
CA SER A 410 -3.94 6.48 23.69
C SER A 410 -4.77 5.20 23.61
N ASP A 411 -4.34 4.16 22.89
CA ASP A 411 -4.79 2.80 23.20
C ASP A 411 -4.38 2.40 24.63
N ILE A 412 -5.02 1.37 25.17
CA ILE A 412 -4.92 0.99 26.58
C ILE A 412 -4.17 -0.34 26.70
N VAL A 413 -3.05 -0.30 27.42
CA VAL A 413 -2.28 -1.48 27.82
C VAL A 413 -2.70 -1.86 29.24
N ALA A 414 -3.38 -2.99 29.39
CA ALA A 414 -3.77 -3.53 30.69
C ALA A 414 -2.70 -4.51 31.20
N ILE A 415 -2.32 -4.40 32.46
CA ILE A 415 -1.12 -5.07 33.02
C ILE A 415 -1.44 -5.65 34.40
N ARG A 416 -1.07 -6.90 34.66
CA ARG A 416 -1.18 -7.55 35.99
C ARG A 416 0.01 -8.47 36.26
N LYS A 417 0.28 -8.79 37.52
CA LYS A 417 1.26 -9.84 37.84
C LYS A 417 0.70 -11.21 37.38
N PRO A 418 1.53 -12.12 36.82
CA PRO A 418 1.08 -13.45 36.42
C PRO A 418 0.48 -14.17 37.61
N SER A 419 -0.71 -14.74 37.43
CA SER A 419 -1.55 -15.21 38.54
C SER A 419 -1.92 -16.68 38.37
N HIS A 420 -1.55 -17.50 39.34
CA HIS A 420 -2.22 -18.78 39.57
C HIS A 420 -3.67 -18.56 40.05
N LEU A 421 -4.50 -19.61 40.03
CA LEU A 421 -5.95 -19.48 40.12
C LEU A 421 -6.43 -18.73 41.40
N ASN A 422 -7.53 -18.00 41.25
CA ASN A 422 -8.28 -17.28 42.30
C ASN A 422 -7.61 -16.01 42.90
N SER A 423 -6.51 -15.52 42.33
CA SER A 423 -5.92 -14.23 42.73
C SER A 423 -6.79 -13.02 42.36
N ARG A 424 -7.12 -12.17 43.35
CA ARG A 424 -7.62 -10.79 43.14
C ARG A 424 -6.47 -9.82 42.81
N THR A 425 -5.65 -10.17 41.82
CA THR A 425 -4.52 -9.34 41.39
C THR A 425 -5.02 -8.04 40.76
N PRO A 426 -4.53 -6.85 41.19
CA PRO A 426 -4.92 -5.59 40.57
C PRO A 426 -4.47 -5.54 39.10
N VAL A 427 -5.33 -4.99 38.26
CA VAL A 427 -5.03 -4.67 36.86
C VAL A 427 -4.71 -3.17 36.78
N TYR A 428 -3.54 -2.82 36.28
CA TYR A 428 -3.12 -1.45 36.00
C TYR A 428 -3.31 -1.15 34.53
N GLY A 429 -3.93 -0.02 34.20
CA GLY A 429 -4.18 0.42 32.83
C GLY A 429 -3.28 1.59 32.47
N GLY A 430 -2.32 1.34 31.59
CA GLY A 430 -1.50 2.38 30.97
C GLY A 430 -2.12 2.88 29.67
N ASN A 431 -1.85 4.15 29.34
CA ASN A 431 -2.18 4.70 28.03
C ASN A 431 -0.92 4.70 27.15
N VAL A 432 -1.01 4.23 25.91
CA VAL A 432 0.06 4.33 24.92
C VAL A 432 0.36 5.81 24.66
N THR A 433 1.59 6.25 24.91
CA THR A 433 2.05 7.61 24.58
C THR A 433 2.80 7.65 23.26
N GLU A 434 3.49 6.56 22.90
CA GLU A 434 4.29 6.46 21.69
C GLU A 434 4.42 5.00 21.24
N VAL A 435 4.72 4.80 19.95
CA VAL A 435 5.03 3.49 19.35
C VAL A 435 6.28 3.65 18.48
N GLN A 436 7.39 3.05 18.91
CA GLN A 436 8.70 3.16 18.28
C GLN A 436 9.18 1.78 17.83
N HIS A 437 9.24 1.52 16.53
CA HIS A 437 9.57 0.19 15.99
C HIS A 437 8.71 -0.93 16.60
N SER A 438 9.32 -1.85 17.34
CA SER A 438 8.62 -2.93 18.08
C SER A 438 8.22 -2.53 19.51
N ASP A 439 8.59 -1.34 20.00
CA ASP A 439 8.36 -0.92 21.39
C ASP A 439 7.13 -0.02 21.54
N VAL A 440 6.38 -0.27 22.62
CA VAL A 440 5.26 0.56 23.09
C VAL A 440 5.70 1.36 24.30
N ILE A 441 5.69 2.69 24.20
CA ILE A 441 5.98 3.58 25.32
C ILE A 441 4.67 4.04 25.94
N MET A 442 4.39 3.60 27.16
CA MET A 442 3.14 3.83 27.88
C MET A 442 3.34 4.65 29.15
N GLN A 443 2.37 5.49 29.47
CA GLN A 443 2.24 6.12 30.79
C GLN A 443 1.43 5.18 31.68
N LEU A 444 1.96 4.82 32.85
CA LEU A 444 1.28 3.98 33.85
C LEU A 444 1.00 4.78 35.13
N PRO A 445 0.01 4.34 35.94
CA PRO A 445 -0.29 4.97 37.23
C PRO A 445 0.93 5.15 38.13
N ALA A 446 0.97 6.26 38.87
CA ALA A 446 2.06 6.58 39.80
C ALA A 446 2.25 5.54 40.93
N ASP A 447 1.21 4.76 41.24
CA ASP A 447 1.20 3.64 42.19
C ASP A 447 1.55 2.28 41.55
N PHE A 448 1.89 2.22 40.26
CA PHE A 448 2.29 0.99 39.58
C PHE A 448 3.57 0.39 40.21
N PRO A 449 3.52 -0.82 40.80
CA PRO A 449 4.60 -1.38 41.59
C PRO A 449 5.63 -2.07 40.67
N HIS A 450 6.34 -1.25 39.88
CA HIS A 450 7.42 -1.69 39.00
C HIS A 450 8.61 -2.22 39.80
N ILE A 451 9.13 -3.37 39.35
CA ILE A 451 10.34 -4.02 39.86
C ILE A 451 11.12 -4.50 38.63
N VAL A 452 12.43 -4.26 38.59
CA VAL A 452 13.29 -4.70 37.47
C VAL A 452 13.28 -6.22 37.37
N GLY A 453 13.08 -6.76 36.15
CA GLY A 453 12.99 -8.20 35.90
C GLY A 453 11.69 -8.88 36.38
N GLN A 454 10.75 -8.16 37.00
CA GLN A 454 9.43 -8.69 37.30
C GLN A 454 8.68 -9.01 36.00
N LYS A 455 8.17 -10.24 35.92
CA LYS A 455 7.27 -10.73 34.88
C LYS A 455 5.85 -10.18 35.07
N TRP A 456 5.16 -9.90 33.98
CA TRP A 456 3.79 -9.36 33.91
C TRP A 456 2.98 -10.09 32.82
N ASP A 457 1.68 -10.28 33.05
CA ASP A 457 0.75 -10.49 31.94
C ASP A 457 0.35 -9.11 31.39
N VAL A 458 0.29 -8.98 30.07
CA VAL A 458 -0.09 -7.75 29.37
C VAL A 458 -1.17 -8.04 28.33
N ARG A 459 -2.18 -7.18 28.25
CA ARG A 459 -3.28 -7.26 27.30
C ARG A 459 -3.56 -5.91 26.62
N PHE A 460 -3.73 -5.92 25.30
CA PHE A 460 -4.01 -4.73 24.51
C PHE A 460 -5.52 -4.51 24.31
N THR A 461 -5.97 -3.26 24.46
CA THR A 461 -7.38 -2.86 24.31
C THR A 461 -7.51 -1.50 23.65
N VAL A 462 -8.57 -1.32 22.84
CA VAL A 462 -8.74 -0.13 21.98
C VAL A 462 -9.05 1.14 22.78
N ASN A 463 -8.62 2.29 22.25
CA ASN A 463 -9.14 3.57 22.65
C ASN A 463 -10.60 3.77 22.17
N ARG A 464 -11.56 3.36 23.00
CA ARG A 464 -13.00 3.49 22.73
C ARG A 464 -13.47 4.93 22.49
N LEU A 465 -12.68 5.98 22.75
CA LEU A 465 -13.13 7.37 22.64
C LEU A 465 -13.58 7.75 21.23
N VAL A 466 -12.88 7.30 20.17
CA VAL A 466 -13.26 7.61 18.79
C VAL A 466 -14.62 6.97 18.47
N LEU A 467 -14.79 5.69 18.79
CA LEU A 467 -16.04 4.95 18.63
C LEU A 467 -17.19 5.55 19.45
N ARG A 468 -16.94 5.97 20.71
CA ARG A 468 -17.93 6.68 21.54
C ARG A 468 -18.35 8.02 20.94
N ARG A 469 -17.44 8.78 20.31
CA ARG A 469 -17.78 10.01 19.57
C ARG A 469 -18.57 9.71 18.28
N MET A 470 -18.27 8.61 17.58
CA MET A 470 -19.08 8.12 16.45
C MET A 470 -20.50 7.72 16.89
N HIS A 471 -20.63 6.98 17.99
CA HIS A 471 -21.92 6.60 18.58
C HIS A 471 -22.76 7.83 18.97
N ASP A 472 -22.17 8.79 19.69
CA ASP A 472 -22.84 10.05 20.03
C ASP A 472 -23.28 10.83 18.78
N ALA A 473 -22.46 10.83 17.72
CA ALA A 473 -22.80 11.48 16.47
C ALA A 473 -23.98 10.82 15.74
N VAL A 474 -23.97 9.49 15.54
CA VAL A 474 -25.09 8.80 14.85
C VAL A 474 -26.36 8.75 15.70
N ALA A 475 -26.25 8.82 17.03
CA ALA A 475 -27.38 8.94 17.94
C ALA A 475 -28.14 10.28 17.83
N ARG A 476 -27.51 11.31 17.24
CA ARG A 476 -28.15 12.63 16.98
C ARG A 476 -28.93 12.69 15.66
N ALA A 477 -29.00 11.60 14.89
CA ALA A 477 -29.83 11.54 13.69
C ALA A 477 -31.32 11.63 14.06
N VAL A 478 -31.93 12.77 13.73
CA VAL A 478 -33.36 13.05 13.93
C VAL A 478 -34.03 13.37 12.59
N ILE A 479 -35.36 13.45 12.55
CA ILE A 479 -36.12 13.73 11.30
C ILE A 479 -35.61 15.02 10.61
N HIS A 480 -35.30 16.07 11.35
CA HIS A 480 -34.72 17.31 10.80
C HIS A 480 -33.33 17.12 10.14
N SER A 481 -32.63 16.02 10.41
CA SER A 481 -31.37 15.62 9.75
C SER A 481 -31.59 14.89 8.42
N GLU A 482 -32.83 14.57 8.02
CA GLU A 482 -33.12 13.81 6.80
C GLU A 482 -32.61 14.51 5.53
N ARG A 483 -32.70 15.86 5.48
CA ARG A 483 -32.09 16.69 4.42
C ARG A 483 -30.58 16.50 4.25
N LEU A 484 -29.88 16.02 5.29
CA LEU A 484 -28.44 15.75 5.28
C LEU A 484 -28.17 14.28 4.96
N LEU A 485 -28.87 13.37 5.63
CA LEU A 485 -28.55 11.93 5.63
C LEU A 485 -29.22 11.15 4.49
N PHE A 486 -30.44 11.54 4.12
CA PHE A 486 -31.26 10.89 3.09
C PHE A 486 -31.93 11.90 2.12
N PRO A 487 -31.23 12.95 1.61
CA PRO A 487 -31.85 13.96 0.77
C PRO A 487 -32.53 13.40 -0.49
N GLY A 488 -33.62 14.05 -0.87
CA GLY A 488 -34.47 13.71 -2.01
C GLY A 488 -35.09 14.97 -2.60
N PRO A 489 -35.94 14.88 -3.65
CA PRO A 489 -36.39 16.03 -4.42
C PRO A 489 -37.05 17.14 -3.58
N SER A 490 -37.85 16.78 -2.57
CA SER A 490 -38.50 17.72 -1.63
C SER A 490 -37.54 18.51 -0.74
N HIS A 491 -36.29 18.07 -0.61
CA HIS A 491 -35.27 18.73 0.20
C HIS A 491 -34.41 19.73 -0.59
N VAL A 492 -34.40 19.66 -1.93
CA VAL A 492 -33.59 20.51 -2.81
C VAL A 492 -34.14 21.94 -2.80
N LYS A 493 -33.34 22.93 -2.44
CA LYS A 493 -33.79 24.33 -2.46
C LYS A 493 -33.64 24.95 -3.86
N PRO A 494 -34.53 25.90 -4.25
CA PRO A 494 -34.38 26.63 -5.51
C PRO A 494 -33.01 27.32 -5.60
N ARG A 495 -32.35 27.17 -6.75
CA ARG A 495 -31.05 27.81 -7.01
C ARG A 495 -31.24 29.30 -7.28
N VAL A 496 -30.66 30.12 -6.40
CA VAL A 496 -30.43 31.55 -6.67
C VAL A 496 -29.12 31.67 -7.47
N SER A 497 -29.03 32.66 -8.36
CA SER A 497 -27.77 32.99 -9.04
C SER A 497 -26.70 33.42 -8.04
N ALA A 498 -25.45 33.00 -8.23
CA ALA A 498 -24.32 33.53 -7.48
C ALA A 498 -24.18 35.04 -7.71
N PRO A 499 -23.64 35.82 -6.75
CA PRO A 499 -23.38 37.25 -6.94
C PRO A 499 -22.51 37.49 -8.18
N SER A 500 -22.94 38.38 -9.08
CA SER A 500 -22.30 38.58 -10.39
C SER A 500 -20.84 39.04 -10.34
N ASN A 501 -20.39 39.56 -9.19
CA ASN A 501 -19.05 40.12 -8.98
C ASN A 501 -18.20 39.30 -7.98
N LEU A 502 -18.26 37.96 -8.01
CA LEU A 502 -17.32 37.14 -7.23
C LEU A 502 -15.88 37.32 -7.73
N SER A 503 -15.04 37.92 -6.90
CA SER A 503 -13.62 38.15 -7.14
C SER A 503 -12.81 36.87 -6.91
N ILE A 504 -12.99 35.88 -7.79
CA ILE A 504 -12.38 34.54 -7.72
C ILE A 504 -10.91 34.57 -8.20
N ASP A 505 -10.03 33.75 -7.62
CA ASP A 505 -8.65 33.57 -8.12
C ASP A 505 -8.63 33.27 -9.63
N ARG A 506 -7.82 34.03 -10.40
CA ARG A 506 -7.81 33.97 -11.88
C ARG A 506 -7.61 32.55 -12.44
N ARG A 507 -6.86 31.68 -11.75
CA ARG A 507 -6.61 30.29 -12.17
C ARG A 507 -7.88 29.46 -12.04
N ILE A 508 -8.57 29.59 -10.91
CA ILE A 508 -9.87 28.95 -10.63
C ILE A 508 -10.94 29.50 -11.57
N GLY A 509 -11.01 30.82 -11.75
CA GLY A 509 -11.94 31.48 -12.67
C GLY A 509 -11.75 31.06 -14.13
N SER A 510 -10.52 30.73 -14.55
CA SER A 510 -10.22 30.20 -15.89
C SER A 510 -10.62 28.74 -16.10
N ASN A 511 -10.93 27.99 -15.04
CA ASN A 511 -11.46 26.62 -15.12
C ASN A 511 -12.96 26.64 -14.82
N GLU A 512 -13.76 26.44 -15.87
CA GLU A 512 -15.23 26.45 -15.81
C GLU A 512 -15.81 25.63 -14.64
N ARG A 513 -15.29 24.42 -14.41
CA ARG A 513 -15.81 23.49 -13.39
C ARG A 513 -15.37 23.86 -11.97
N GLN A 514 -14.15 24.38 -11.82
CA GLN A 514 -13.69 24.90 -10.53
C GLN A 514 -14.44 26.20 -10.15
N ARG A 515 -14.62 27.11 -11.12
CA ARG A 515 -15.44 28.33 -10.97
C ARG A 515 -16.90 28.00 -10.61
N LEU A 516 -17.54 27.11 -11.36
CA LEU A 516 -18.93 26.69 -11.11
C LEU A 516 -19.12 26.10 -9.71
N ALA A 517 -18.16 25.30 -9.22
CA ALA A 517 -18.22 24.76 -7.86
C ALA A 517 -18.16 25.87 -6.79
N VAL A 518 -17.28 26.87 -6.94
CA VAL A 518 -17.21 28.03 -6.02
C VAL A 518 -18.52 28.83 -6.05
N GLU A 519 -19.02 29.16 -7.25
CA GLU A 519 -20.26 29.90 -7.43
C GLU A 519 -21.47 29.18 -6.82
N GLN A 520 -21.63 27.88 -7.08
CA GLN A 520 -22.75 27.10 -6.54
C GLN A 520 -22.67 26.89 -5.03
N ILE A 521 -21.47 26.84 -4.42
CA ILE A 521 -21.30 26.79 -2.96
C ILE A 521 -21.68 28.14 -2.33
N VAL A 522 -21.24 29.26 -2.90
CA VAL A 522 -21.57 30.60 -2.41
C VAL A 522 -23.07 30.89 -2.55
N ALA A 523 -23.73 30.30 -3.55
CA ALA A 523 -25.17 30.42 -3.78
C ALA A 523 -26.06 29.39 -3.02
N LEU A 524 -25.53 28.66 -2.04
CA LEU A 524 -26.33 27.74 -1.22
C LEU A 524 -27.27 28.48 -0.27
N ALA A 525 -28.58 28.36 -0.49
CA ALA A 525 -29.60 28.84 0.45
C ALA A 525 -29.42 28.16 1.83
N PRO A 526 -29.53 28.89 2.96
CA PRO A 526 -29.26 28.33 4.29
C PRO A 526 -30.08 27.07 4.58
N GLY A 527 -29.40 25.97 4.88
CA GLY A 527 -30.01 24.67 5.16
C GLY A 527 -30.43 23.88 3.92
N ASP A 528 -29.80 24.11 2.77
CA ASP A 528 -29.93 23.25 1.58
C ASP A 528 -29.30 21.86 1.80
N ILE A 529 -29.51 20.91 0.88
CA ILE A 529 -28.90 19.57 0.93
C ILE A 529 -27.37 19.64 0.75
N PRO A 530 -26.59 18.66 1.26
CA PRO A 530 -25.14 18.67 1.15
C PRO A 530 -24.64 18.88 -0.28
N PHE A 531 -23.69 19.78 -0.48
CA PHE A 531 -23.08 20.04 -1.78
C PHE A 531 -21.84 19.18 -1.98
N ILE A 532 -21.66 18.59 -3.17
CA ILE A 532 -20.56 17.65 -3.45
C ILE A 532 -19.59 18.22 -4.50
N VAL A 533 -18.32 18.36 -4.10
CA VAL A 533 -17.19 18.58 -5.01
C VAL A 533 -16.52 17.23 -5.28
N PHE A 534 -16.94 16.57 -6.36
CA PHE A 534 -16.31 15.35 -6.84
C PHE A 534 -15.04 15.73 -7.62
N GLY A 535 -13.88 15.62 -6.97
CA GLY A 535 -12.59 15.87 -7.60
C GLY A 535 -11.69 14.64 -7.64
N PRO A 536 -11.61 13.96 -8.80
CA PRO A 536 -10.57 12.99 -9.15
C PRO A 536 -9.15 13.48 -8.82
N PRO A 537 -8.14 12.60 -8.72
CA PRO A 537 -6.80 13.01 -8.32
C PRO A 537 -6.23 14.06 -9.29
N GLY A 538 -5.41 14.97 -8.79
CA GLY A 538 -4.81 16.06 -9.57
C GLY A 538 -5.75 17.19 -10.01
N THR A 539 -7.06 17.13 -9.72
CA THR A 539 -8.06 18.12 -10.23
C THR A 539 -8.18 19.42 -9.42
N GLY A 540 -7.39 19.59 -8.35
CA GLY A 540 -7.35 20.83 -7.57
C GLY A 540 -8.40 20.98 -6.47
N LYS A 541 -9.08 19.90 -6.03
CA LYS A 541 -10.08 19.90 -4.93
C LYS A 541 -9.82 20.91 -3.82
N THR A 542 -8.73 20.75 -3.08
CA THR A 542 -8.41 21.56 -1.90
C THR A 542 -8.22 23.04 -2.26
N THR A 543 -7.81 23.36 -3.48
CA THR A 543 -7.77 24.73 -4.01
C THR A 543 -9.18 25.31 -4.19
N VAL A 544 -10.12 24.53 -4.75
CA VAL A 544 -11.54 24.90 -4.86
C VAL A 544 -12.18 25.06 -3.49
N VAL A 545 -11.91 24.15 -2.55
CA VAL A 545 -12.43 24.21 -1.18
C VAL A 545 -11.94 25.46 -0.44
N VAL A 546 -10.64 25.77 -0.51
CA VAL A 546 -10.07 26.98 0.10
C VAL A 546 -10.66 28.25 -0.49
N GLU A 547 -10.86 28.29 -1.82
CA GLU A 547 -11.49 29.43 -2.49
C GLU A 547 -12.97 29.58 -2.11
N ALA A 548 -13.74 28.48 -2.08
CA ALA A 548 -15.13 28.50 -1.66
C ALA A 548 -15.28 28.97 -0.20
N ILE A 549 -14.40 28.53 0.71
CA ILE A 549 -14.31 29.04 2.08
C ILE A 549 -14.00 30.54 2.08
N HIS A 550 -13.08 31.01 1.24
CA HIS A 550 -12.73 32.43 1.14
C HIS A 550 -13.91 33.28 0.66
N GLN A 551 -14.57 32.89 -0.44
CA GLN A 551 -15.69 33.64 -0.99
C GLN A 551 -16.89 33.63 -0.02
N VAL A 552 -17.24 32.50 0.61
CA VAL A 552 -18.29 32.44 1.65
C VAL A 552 -17.97 33.34 2.84
N ALA A 553 -16.73 33.35 3.32
CA ALA A 553 -16.31 34.22 4.42
C ALA A 553 -16.29 35.71 4.05
N LYS A 554 -16.18 36.04 2.75
CA LYS A 554 -16.12 37.40 2.18
C LYS A 554 -17.49 37.96 1.82
N THR A 555 -18.40 37.15 1.26
CA THR A 555 -19.77 37.56 0.91
C THR A 555 -20.71 37.54 2.10
N ASN A 556 -20.44 36.72 3.12
CA ASN A 556 -21.24 36.64 4.34
C ASN A 556 -20.37 36.98 5.58
N PRO A 557 -20.43 38.23 6.09
CA PRO A 557 -19.71 38.67 7.30
C PRO A 557 -20.05 37.86 8.55
N ASP A 558 -21.29 37.39 8.69
CA ASP A 558 -21.76 36.63 9.85
C ASP A 558 -21.40 35.14 9.80
N SER A 559 -21.01 34.62 8.64
CA SER A 559 -20.67 33.20 8.49
C SER A 559 -19.64 32.74 9.52
N ARG A 560 -19.84 31.55 10.05
CA ARG A 560 -18.89 30.79 10.87
C ARG A 560 -18.68 29.45 10.20
N ILE A 561 -17.41 29.07 10.01
CA ILE A 561 -17.03 27.98 9.12
C ILE A 561 -16.22 26.94 9.90
N LEU A 562 -16.77 25.73 9.99
CA LEU A 562 -16.04 24.53 10.41
C LEU A 562 -15.45 23.86 9.17
N VAL A 563 -14.18 23.47 9.24
CA VAL A 563 -13.45 22.83 8.15
C VAL A 563 -12.79 21.57 8.71
N CYS A 564 -13.08 20.43 8.10
CA CYS A 564 -12.63 19.13 8.58
C CYS A 564 -11.95 18.31 7.47
N ALA A 565 -11.13 17.36 7.89
CA ALA A 565 -10.67 16.25 7.08
C ALA A 565 -10.44 15.02 7.99
N PRO A 566 -10.41 13.79 7.46
CA PRO A 566 -10.21 12.59 8.28
C PRO A 566 -8.80 12.57 8.93
N SER A 567 -7.77 12.96 8.15
CA SER A 567 -6.37 12.95 8.61
C SER A 567 -5.86 14.32 9.05
N ASN A 568 -4.91 14.32 9.99
CA ASN A 568 -4.20 15.53 10.39
C ASN A 568 -3.47 16.20 9.21
N SER A 569 -2.88 15.44 8.29
CA SER A 569 -2.15 15.96 7.14
C SER A 569 -3.05 16.70 6.14
N ALA A 570 -4.28 16.23 5.92
CA ALA A 570 -5.26 16.93 5.09
C ALA A 570 -5.78 18.21 5.77
N ALA A 571 -6.08 18.15 7.07
CA ALA A 571 -6.48 19.31 7.87
C ALA A 571 -5.35 20.38 7.94
N ASP A 572 -4.08 19.96 7.99
CA ASP A 572 -2.94 20.86 7.95
C ASP A 572 -2.72 21.47 6.56
N LEU A 573 -2.97 20.75 5.47
CA LEU A 573 -2.92 21.30 4.12
C LEU A 573 -3.95 22.42 3.96
N LEU A 574 -5.20 22.19 4.39
CA LEU A 574 -6.27 23.19 4.43
C LEU A 574 -5.87 24.41 5.26
N ALA A 575 -5.43 24.20 6.51
CA ALA A 575 -4.99 25.30 7.37
C ALA A 575 -3.77 26.05 6.82
N THR A 576 -2.83 25.37 6.17
CA THR A 576 -1.65 26.00 5.56
C THR A 576 -2.08 26.92 4.41
N ARG A 577 -3.01 26.49 3.55
CA ARG A 577 -3.55 27.34 2.48
C ARG A 577 -4.35 28.52 3.05
N LEU A 578 -5.23 28.27 4.03
CA LEU A 578 -6.01 29.33 4.68
C LEU A 578 -5.12 30.33 5.45
N SER A 579 -3.97 29.90 5.99
CA SER A 579 -3.01 30.78 6.69
C SER A 579 -2.35 31.83 5.79
N GLN A 580 -2.42 31.66 4.47
CA GLN A 580 -1.95 32.64 3.48
C GLN A 580 -2.95 33.80 3.29
N ILE A 581 -4.19 33.65 3.80
CA ILE A 581 -5.31 34.60 3.64
C ILE A 581 -5.75 35.14 5.01
N TYR A 582 -5.74 34.31 6.05
CA TYR A 582 -6.32 34.62 7.37
C TYR A 582 -5.29 34.75 8.48
N THR A 583 -5.53 35.71 9.38
CA THR A 583 -4.69 35.94 10.57
C THR A 583 -4.97 34.90 11.67
N PRO A 584 -4.03 34.69 12.63
CA PRO A 584 -4.26 33.86 13.81
C PRO A 584 -5.37 34.35 14.77
N ARG A 585 -6.03 35.49 14.49
CA ARG A 585 -7.25 35.93 15.20
C ARG A 585 -8.53 35.44 14.53
N GLN A 586 -8.46 35.06 13.25
CA GLN A 586 -9.62 34.64 12.44
C GLN A 586 -9.64 33.13 12.19
N LEU A 587 -8.46 32.50 12.12
CA LEU A 587 -8.26 31.09 11.79
C LEU A 587 -7.69 30.34 13.00
N LEU A 588 -8.33 29.22 13.37
CA LEU A 588 -7.86 28.27 14.38
C LEU A 588 -7.54 26.92 13.71
N ARG A 589 -6.37 26.35 13.95
CA ARG A 589 -6.07 24.93 13.73
C ARG A 589 -6.23 24.18 15.05
N LEU A 590 -7.38 23.53 15.21
CA LEU A 590 -7.77 22.82 16.42
C LEU A 590 -7.15 21.41 16.41
N ASN A 591 -6.15 21.18 17.26
CA ASN A 591 -5.37 19.94 17.32
C ASN A 591 -5.68 19.14 18.59
N ALA A 592 -5.80 17.82 18.48
CA ALA A 592 -6.01 16.94 19.63
C ALA A 592 -4.77 16.87 20.54
N PRO A 593 -4.90 16.76 21.88
CA PRO A 593 -3.76 16.68 22.80
C PRO A 593 -2.82 15.50 22.55
N THR A 594 -3.32 14.42 21.94
CA THR A 594 -2.56 13.21 21.58
C THR A 594 -1.69 13.39 20.34
N ARG A 595 -1.73 14.54 19.67
CA ARG A 595 -0.94 14.83 18.48
C ARG A 595 0.45 15.34 18.87
N SER A 596 1.50 14.73 18.34
CA SER A 596 2.87 15.26 18.45
C SER A 596 2.99 16.68 17.89
N TYR A 597 3.61 17.56 18.68
CA TYR A 597 3.94 18.96 18.36
C TYR A 597 4.89 19.09 17.16
N ASP A 598 5.85 18.19 17.06
CA ASP A 598 6.86 18.19 15.99
C ASP A 598 6.34 17.55 14.69
N ALA A 599 5.20 16.86 14.75
CA ALA A 599 4.42 16.51 13.57
C ALA A 599 3.58 17.67 13.01
N LEU A 600 3.53 18.86 13.63
CA LEU A 600 2.87 20.05 13.08
C LEU A 600 3.89 21.01 12.46
N THR A 601 3.62 21.45 11.22
CA THR A 601 4.46 22.40 10.49
C THR A 601 4.64 23.72 11.27
N VAL A 602 5.87 24.25 11.30
CA VAL A 602 6.24 25.40 12.15
C VAL A 602 5.33 26.61 11.92
N GLY A 603 4.97 26.89 10.67
CA GLY A 603 4.07 28.00 10.31
C GLY A 603 2.64 27.89 10.87
N LEU A 604 2.16 26.68 11.20
CA LEU A 604 0.84 26.43 11.78
C LEU A 604 0.83 26.47 13.32
N ARG A 605 1.98 26.42 13.99
CA ARG A 605 2.05 26.43 15.46
C ARG A 605 1.37 27.66 16.06
N LYS A 606 1.55 28.84 15.45
CA LYS A 606 0.91 30.11 15.83
C LYS A 606 -0.62 30.16 15.60
N TYR A 607 -1.20 29.20 14.89
CA TYR A 607 -2.64 29.06 14.66
C TYR A 607 -3.29 28.02 15.58
N SER A 608 -2.52 27.36 16.46
CA SER A 608 -3.01 26.35 17.41
C SER A 608 -3.14 26.93 18.83
N VAL A 609 -3.89 26.25 19.69
CA VAL A 609 -3.88 26.51 21.14
C VAL A 609 -3.04 25.43 21.83
N LEU A 610 -2.22 25.86 22.78
CA LEU A 610 -1.27 25.04 23.52
C LEU A 610 -1.51 25.22 25.03
N GLU A 611 -1.14 24.21 25.81
CA GLU A 611 -1.06 24.30 27.27
C GLU A 611 0.13 25.16 27.74
N SER A 612 0.25 25.35 29.05
CA SER A 612 1.35 26.11 29.68
C SER A 612 2.76 25.53 29.46
N ASP A 613 2.87 24.28 28.97
CA ASP A 613 4.13 23.66 28.56
C ASP A 613 4.65 24.14 27.19
N GLY A 614 3.84 24.89 26.43
CA GLY A 614 4.16 25.36 25.08
C GLY A 614 4.26 24.26 24.01
N ARG A 615 3.83 23.03 24.32
CA ARG A 615 4.00 21.84 23.46
C ARG A 615 2.75 20.98 23.32
N THR A 616 1.98 20.78 24.38
CA THR A 616 0.75 19.97 24.35
C THR A 616 -0.38 20.79 23.73
N PHE A 617 -1.04 20.27 22.70
CA PHE A 617 -2.22 20.93 22.10
C PHE A 617 -3.44 20.81 23.00
N THR A 618 -4.32 21.80 22.95
CA THR A 618 -5.54 21.82 23.77
C THR A 618 -6.70 22.56 23.12
N ALA A 619 -7.89 22.45 23.72
CA ALA A 619 -9.07 23.18 23.30
C ALA A 619 -9.06 24.62 23.86
N PRO A 620 -9.48 25.64 23.07
CA PRO A 620 -9.79 26.96 23.63
C PRO A 620 -11.00 26.91 24.57
N SER A 621 -11.17 27.97 25.38
CA SER A 621 -12.44 28.22 26.07
C SER A 621 -13.57 28.51 25.07
N GLU A 622 -14.82 28.41 25.54
CA GLU A 622 -16.03 28.56 24.71
C GLU A 622 -16.04 29.87 23.91
N ASP A 623 -15.84 31.01 24.57
CA ASP A 623 -15.82 32.35 23.94
C ASP A 623 -14.66 32.51 22.97
N LYS A 624 -13.49 31.97 23.33
CA LYS A 624 -12.31 31.98 22.47
C LYS A 624 -12.53 31.14 21.22
N LEU A 625 -13.29 30.06 21.27
CA LEU A 625 -13.69 29.28 20.08
C LEU A 625 -14.67 30.08 19.21
N LYS A 626 -15.74 30.63 19.80
CA LYS A 626 -16.77 31.44 19.11
C LYS A 626 -16.20 32.69 18.41
N GLY A 627 -15.07 33.21 18.90
CA GLY A 627 -14.36 34.35 18.33
C GLY A 627 -13.67 34.09 16.98
N PHE A 628 -13.39 32.83 16.62
CA PHE A 628 -12.79 32.50 15.32
C PHE A 628 -13.83 32.52 14.19
N LYS A 629 -13.42 33.02 13.02
CA LYS A 629 -14.22 33.00 11.78
C LYS A 629 -14.21 31.60 11.14
N ILE A 630 -13.06 30.93 11.20
CA ILE A 630 -12.78 29.63 10.58
C ILE A 630 -12.06 28.72 11.59
N VAL A 631 -12.58 27.51 11.80
CA VAL A 631 -11.98 26.47 12.64
C VAL A 631 -11.64 25.25 11.79
N VAL A 632 -10.36 24.87 11.73
CA VAL A 632 -9.86 23.71 11.00
C VAL A 632 -9.48 22.58 11.96
N SER A 633 -10.14 21.42 11.83
CA SER A 633 -9.98 20.27 12.73
C SER A 633 -9.85 18.96 11.96
N THR A 634 -9.60 17.84 12.65
CA THR A 634 -9.91 16.51 12.10
C THR A 634 -11.38 16.18 12.36
N CYS A 635 -11.97 15.24 11.60
CA CYS A 635 -13.36 14.81 11.82
C CYS A 635 -13.61 14.40 13.27
N PHE A 636 -12.75 13.54 13.85
CA PHE A 636 -12.81 13.15 15.26
C PHE A 636 -12.80 14.35 16.25
N TYR A 637 -11.87 15.28 16.08
CA TYR A 637 -11.68 16.38 17.03
C TYR A 637 -12.60 17.59 16.75
N ALA A 638 -13.45 17.51 15.72
CA ALA A 638 -14.59 18.40 15.50
C ALA A 638 -15.75 18.18 16.49
N SER A 639 -15.59 17.25 17.44
CA SER A 639 -16.49 17.07 18.59
C SER A 639 -16.30 18.10 19.71
N VAL A 640 -15.21 18.87 19.70
CA VAL A 640 -14.89 19.86 20.74
C VAL A 640 -15.93 20.99 20.89
N PRO A 641 -16.49 21.61 19.83
CA PRO A 641 -17.48 22.68 20.00
C PRO A 641 -18.74 22.16 20.70
N ARG A 642 -19.28 21.02 20.25
CA ARG A 642 -20.39 20.29 20.90
C ARG A 642 -20.09 20.01 22.38
N ALA A 643 -18.87 19.60 22.69
CA ALA A 643 -18.43 19.30 24.06
C ALA A 643 -18.30 20.55 24.95
N LEU A 644 -17.95 21.69 24.36
CA LEU A 644 -18.01 23.03 24.97
C LEU A 644 -19.43 23.64 24.94
N LYS A 645 -20.47 22.84 24.66
CA LYS A 645 -21.88 23.26 24.54
C LYS A 645 -22.15 24.32 23.46
N ILE A 646 -21.26 24.48 22.48
CA ILE A 646 -21.42 25.39 21.35
C ILE A 646 -22.38 24.74 20.35
N GLU A 647 -23.66 25.09 20.46
CA GLU A 647 -24.73 24.64 19.57
C GLU A 647 -25.06 25.70 18.51
N ASN A 648 -25.56 25.27 17.34
CA ASN A 648 -26.08 26.12 16.25
C ASN A 648 -25.12 27.21 15.71
N HIS A 649 -23.83 27.14 16.04
CA HIS A 649 -22.86 28.20 15.76
C HIS A 649 -22.36 28.23 14.31
N PHE A 650 -22.19 27.06 13.67
CA PHE A 650 -21.56 26.98 12.35
C PHE A 650 -22.57 27.09 11.21
N THR A 651 -22.50 28.20 10.46
CA THR A 651 -23.28 28.40 9.24
C THR A 651 -22.88 27.43 8.11
N HIS A 652 -21.61 27.01 8.07
CA HIS A 652 -21.05 26.18 7.01
C HIS A 652 -20.11 25.13 7.62
N ILE A 653 -20.22 23.89 7.14
CA ILE A 653 -19.31 22.78 7.47
C ILE A 653 -18.73 22.23 6.17
N PHE A 654 -17.42 22.37 5.98
CA PHE A 654 -16.67 21.78 4.88
C PHE A 654 -15.96 20.51 5.36
N VAL A 655 -16.00 19.43 4.58
CA VAL A 655 -15.15 18.25 4.79
C VAL A 655 -14.40 17.91 3.50
N ASP A 656 -13.07 17.98 3.51
CA ASP A 656 -12.23 17.55 2.38
C ASP A 656 -11.69 16.13 2.60
N GLU A 657 -11.34 15.45 1.49
CA GLU A 657 -11.06 14.01 1.44
C GLU A 657 -12.15 13.13 2.11
N ALA A 658 -13.41 13.58 2.04
CA ALA A 658 -14.59 12.97 2.66
C ALA A 658 -14.90 11.52 2.23
N GLY A 659 -14.24 11.01 1.20
CA GLY A 659 -14.32 9.61 0.77
C GLY A 659 -13.53 8.63 1.66
N HIS A 660 -12.61 9.14 2.47
CA HIS A 660 -11.72 8.30 3.31
C HIS A 660 -12.26 8.10 4.74
N ALA A 661 -13.16 8.97 5.23
CA ALA A 661 -13.85 8.78 6.51
C ALA A 661 -15.02 7.81 6.39
N SER A 662 -15.22 6.98 7.42
CA SER A 662 -16.44 6.18 7.54
C SER A 662 -17.65 7.09 7.76
N GLU A 663 -18.84 6.61 7.43
CA GLU A 663 -20.06 7.40 7.63
C GLU A 663 -20.28 7.80 9.11
N PRO A 664 -20.07 6.91 10.12
CA PRO A 664 -20.07 7.31 11.52
C PRO A 664 -18.99 8.33 11.91
N GLU A 665 -17.81 8.33 11.27
CA GLU A 665 -16.75 9.31 11.53
C GLU A 665 -17.12 10.70 11.00
N ILE A 666 -17.59 10.80 9.76
CA ILE A 666 -17.97 12.07 9.15
C ILE A 666 -19.28 12.64 9.72
N MET A 667 -20.06 11.83 10.44
CA MET A 667 -21.13 12.35 11.29
C MET A 667 -20.63 13.14 12.51
N ILE A 668 -19.40 12.93 12.99
CA ILE A 668 -18.85 13.71 14.12
C ILE A 668 -18.86 15.22 13.80
N PRO A 669 -18.24 15.72 12.71
CA PRO A 669 -18.37 17.14 12.36
C PRO A 669 -19.80 17.52 11.98
N ILE A 670 -20.57 16.65 11.31
CA ILE A 670 -21.90 17.00 10.78
C ILE A 670 -22.98 17.02 11.88
N LEU A 671 -23.36 15.88 12.46
CA LEU A 671 -24.53 15.76 13.34
C LEU A 671 -24.31 16.33 14.75
N GLN A 672 -23.07 16.62 15.15
CA GLN A 672 -22.79 17.30 16.42
C GLN A 672 -22.77 18.85 16.31
N ASN A 673 -22.59 19.41 15.11
CA ASN A 673 -22.37 20.85 14.91
C ASN A 673 -23.34 21.53 13.93
N ALA A 674 -24.06 20.78 13.08
CA ALA A 674 -25.02 21.34 12.12
C ALA A 674 -26.36 21.72 12.76
N SER A 675 -26.88 22.88 12.40
CA SER A 675 -28.25 23.34 12.67
C SER A 675 -29.19 23.02 11.50
N PRO A 676 -30.50 23.31 11.60
CA PRO A 676 -31.41 23.29 10.46
C PRO A 676 -31.01 24.23 9.31
N THR A 677 -30.22 25.29 9.58
CA THR A 677 -29.77 26.29 8.58
C THR A 677 -28.31 26.11 8.14
N THR A 678 -27.55 25.16 8.70
CA THR A 678 -26.16 24.90 8.30
C THR A 678 -26.09 24.28 6.91
N ASN A 679 -25.24 24.85 6.06
CA ASN A 679 -24.85 24.28 4.77
C ASN A 679 -23.67 23.32 4.95
N VAL A 680 -23.74 22.13 4.33
CA VAL A 680 -22.67 21.11 4.40
C VAL A 680 -22.05 20.93 3.02
N ILE A 681 -20.72 20.93 2.94
CA ILE A 681 -19.97 20.78 1.69
C ILE A 681 -19.01 19.60 1.85
N LEU A 682 -19.14 18.61 0.97
CA LEU A 682 -18.31 17.40 0.91
C LEU A 682 -17.38 17.49 -0.30
N SER A 683 -16.08 17.37 -0.08
CA SER A 683 -15.05 17.32 -1.13
C SER A 683 -14.31 16.00 -1.05
N GLY A 684 -14.13 15.32 -2.18
CA GLY A 684 -13.49 14.00 -2.19
C GLY A 684 -13.54 13.31 -3.55
N ASP A 685 -13.21 12.01 -3.53
CA ASP A 685 -13.28 11.13 -4.69
C ASP A 685 -13.79 9.75 -4.27
N PRO A 686 -15.03 9.36 -4.63
CA PRO A 686 -15.59 8.05 -4.30
C PRO A 686 -14.96 6.87 -5.08
N LYS A 687 -13.98 7.11 -5.97
CA LYS A 687 -13.23 6.07 -6.69
C LYS A 687 -11.72 6.02 -6.31
N GLN A 688 -11.34 6.68 -5.21
CA GLN A 688 -10.07 6.44 -4.49
C GLN A 688 -10.32 5.57 -3.24
N LEU A 689 -9.38 5.58 -2.28
CA LEU A 689 -9.47 4.80 -1.04
C LEU A 689 -10.69 5.18 -0.19
N GLY A 690 -11.44 4.16 0.22
CA GLY A 690 -12.48 4.25 1.24
C GLY A 690 -11.94 4.10 2.67
N PRO A 691 -12.83 4.03 3.67
CA PRO A 691 -12.47 3.82 5.07
C PRO A 691 -11.79 2.47 5.32
N ILE A 692 -10.96 2.40 6.34
CA ILE A 692 -10.35 1.15 6.81
C ILE A 692 -11.27 0.54 7.87
N VAL A 693 -11.78 -0.66 7.60
CA VAL A 693 -12.66 -1.44 8.49
C VAL A 693 -11.94 -2.74 8.87
N GLN A 694 -12.02 -3.15 10.14
CA GLN A 694 -11.37 -4.36 10.65
C GLN A 694 -12.29 -5.58 10.62
N SER A 695 -13.58 -5.38 10.87
CA SER A 695 -14.60 -6.42 10.81
C SER A 695 -14.98 -6.71 9.36
N LYS A 696 -14.55 -7.88 8.85
CA LYS A 696 -14.96 -8.37 7.52
C LYS A 696 -16.48 -8.52 7.37
N ALA A 697 -17.22 -8.69 8.47
CA ALA A 697 -18.68 -8.66 8.46
C ALA A 697 -19.24 -7.24 8.29
N CYS A 698 -18.62 -6.21 8.88
CA CYS A 698 -19.07 -4.82 8.73
C CYS A 698 -18.67 -4.23 7.36
N GLU A 699 -17.48 -4.57 6.86
CA GLU A 699 -17.01 -4.25 5.50
C GLU A 699 -18.02 -4.76 4.46
N ALA A 700 -18.29 -6.06 4.46
CA ALA A 700 -19.24 -6.72 3.56
C ALA A 700 -20.73 -6.42 3.86
N LEU A 701 -21.02 -5.45 4.76
CA LEU A 701 -22.36 -4.88 5.03
C LEU A 701 -22.37 -3.35 4.87
N GLY A 702 -21.35 -2.76 4.23
CA GLY A 702 -21.34 -1.38 3.77
C GLY A 702 -20.60 -0.38 4.65
N MET A 703 -19.94 -0.79 5.74
CA MET A 703 -19.14 0.13 6.57
C MET A 703 -17.88 0.66 5.83
N SER A 704 -17.46 -0.03 4.77
CA SER A 704 -16.45 0.37 3.78
C SER A 704 -16.95 1.41 2.76
N VAL A 705 -18.26 1.69 2.72
CA VAL A 705 -18.84 2.72 1.85
C VAL A 705 -18.84 4.04 2.60
N SER A 706 -18.08 5.01 2.10
CA SER A 706 -18.09 6.36 2.67
C SER A 706 -19.43 7.07 2.44
N PHE A 707 -19.76 8.01 3.34
CA PHE A 707 -20.95 8.86 3.18
C PHE A 707 -20.95 9.60 1.84
N LEU A 708 -19.78 10.08 1.39
CA LEU A 708 -19.61 10.68 0.07
C LEU A 708 -20.03 9.73 -1.05
N GLU A 709 -19.56 8.48 -1.03
CA GLU A 709 -19.90 7.49 -2.05
C GLU A 709 -21.40 7.16 -2.02
N ARG A 710 -21.97 6.89 -0.84
CA ARG A 710 -23.41 6.63 -0.67
C ARG A 710 -24.27 7.78 -1.20
N MET A 711 -23.83 9.02 -1.00
CA MET A 711 -24.53 10.20 -1.49
C MET A 711 -24.42 10.33 -3.01
N THR A 712 -23.23 10.16 -3.61
CA THR A 712 -23.08 10.17 -5.09
C THR A 712 -23.86 9.06 -5.81
N LYS A 713 -24.25 7.99 -5.12
CA LYS A 713 -25.12 6.92 -5.64
C LYS A 713 -26.63 7.29 -5.65
N ARG A 714 -27.06 8.46 -5.13
CA ARG A 714 -28.47 8.93 -5.16
C ARG A 714 -28.83 9.68 -6.44
N LEU A 715 -30.06 9.51 -6.92
CA LEU A 715 -30.60 10.15 -8.14
C LEU A 715 -30.45 11.68 -8.17
N ILE A 716 -30.64 12.37 -7.04
CA ILE A 716 -30.48 13.84 -6.95
C ILE A 716 -29.03 14.35 -7.10
N TYR A 717 -28.04 13.46 -6.98
CA TYR A 717 -26.63 13.74 -7.24
C TYR A 717 -26.14 13.06 -8.52
N ARG A 718 -27.07 12.61 -9.39
CA ARG A 718 -26.74 12.10 -10.71
C ARG A 718 -26.15 13.22 -11.56
N ILE A 719 -24.95 12.98 -12.08
CA ILE A 719 -24.30 13.83 -13.07
C ILE A 719 -24.65 13.26 -14.43
N GLU A 720 -25.35 14.02 -15.29
CA GLU A 720 -25.64 13.53 -16.64
C GLU A 720 -24.38 13.46 -17.51
N PRO A 721 -24.29 12.49 -18.45
CA PRO A 721 -23.17 12.36 -19.37
C PRO A 721 -22.90 13.66 -20.13
N GLY A 722 -21.64 14.12 -20.15
CA GLY A 722 -21.23 15.41 -20.73
C GLY A 722 -21.65 16.64 -19.91
N GLY A 723 -22.78 16.59 -19.21
CA GLY A 723 -23.28 17.68 -18.36
C GLY A 723 -22.32 18.07 -17.23
N GLY A 724 -21.65 17.11 -16.60
CA GLY A 724 -20.53 17.34 -15.67
C GLY A 724 -20.87 18.00 -14.32
N GLY A 725 -22.14 18.34 -14.10
CA GLY A 725 -22.69 18.81 -12.83
C GLY A 725 -24.17 18.43 -12.71
N GLY A 726 -24.67 18.44 -11.47
CA GLY A 726 -26.07 18.32 -11.09
C GLY A 726 -26.45 19.46 -10.14
N SER A 727 -27.65 19.45 -9.57
CA SER A 727 -28.18 20.56 -8.75
C SER A 727 -27.28 20.92 -7.54
N ASN A 728 -26.72 19.92 -6.87
CA ASN A 728 -25.86 20.04 -5.69
C ASN A 728 -24.55 19.23 -5.82
N ILE A 729 -24.06 19.03 -7.04
CA ILE A 729 -22.80 18.31 -7.31
C ILE A 729 -22.07 18.86 -8.53
N VAL A 730 -20.74 19.04 -8.43
CA VAL A 730 -19.88 19.39 -9.57
C VAL A 730 -18.72 18.40 -9.62
N LYS A 731 -18.45 17.85 -10.82
CA LYS A 731 -17.28 17.03 -11.09
C LYS A 731 -16.16 17.87 -11.71
N LEU A 732 -14.98 17.83 -11.11
CA LEU A 732 -13.78 18.48 -11.65
C LEU A 732 -13.13 17.56 -12.71
N LEU A 733 -12.80 18.10 -13.88
CA LEU A 733 -12.34 17.31 -15.04
C LEU A 733 -10.87 17.56 -15.41
N GLN A 734 -10.36 18.78 -15.24
CA GLN A 734 -8.98 19.12 -15.59
C GLN A 734 -8.00 18.65 -14.51
N ASN A 735 -7.11 17.73 -14.87
CA ASN A 735 -6.05 17.18 -14.02
C ASN A 735 -4.73 17.94 -14.27
N TYR A 736 -4.19 18.58 -13.25
CA TYR A 736 -2.97 19.40 -13.34
C TYR A 736 -1.71 18.67 -12.85
N ARG A 737 -1.80 17.36 -12.61
CA ARG A 737 -0.72 16.56 -11.99
C ARG A 737 -0.03 15.64 -12.98
N ASN A 738 -0.79 14.73 -13.58
CA ASN A 738 -0.27 13.51 -14.18
C ASN A 738 0.04 13.69 -15.69
N HIS A 739 1.13 13.08 -16.16
CA HIS A 739 1.41 12.93 -17.59
C HIS A 739 0.20 12.27 -18.30
N PRO A 740 -0.17 12.67 -19.54
CA PRO A 740 -1.30 12.07 -20.27
C PRO A 740 -1.29 10.54 -20.30
N ALA A 741 -0.13 9.92 -20.50
CA ALA A 741 0.01 8.45 -20.46
C ALA A 741 -0.29 7.84 -19.07
N ILE A 742 0.20 8.46 -17.99
CA ILE A 742 -0.06 8.02 -16.61
C ILE A 742 -1.56 8.17 -16.28
N LEU A 743 -2.18 9.28 -16.71
CA LEU A 743 -3.59 9.55 -16.48
C LEU A 743 -4.51 8.61 -17.29
N ARG A 744 -4.11 8.22 -18.51
CA ARG A 744 -4.97 7.51 -19.49
C ARG A 744 -5.66 6.28 -18.91
N PHE A 745 -4.93 5.43 -18.20
CA PHE A 745 -5.49 4.19 -17.66
C PHE A 745 -6.52 4.46 -16.53
N SER A 746 -6.13 5.19 -15.48
CA SER A 746 -7.05 5.56 -14.40
C SER A 746 -8.27 6.33 -14.90
N ASN A 747 -8.09 7.24 -15.87
CA ASN A 747 -9.17 7.98 -16.51
C ASN A 747 -10.15 7.03 -17.22
N THR A 748 -9.64 6.13 -18.06
CA THR A 748 -10.45 5.16 -18.81
C THR A 748 -11.27 4.25 -17.90
N VAL A 749 -10.67 3.73 -16.83
CA VAL A 749 -11.30 2.73 -15.93
C VAL A 749 -12.20 3.36 -14.88
N PHE A 750 -11.72 4.33 -14.09
CA PHE A 750 -12.46 4.86 -12.93
C PHE A 750 -13.33 6.09 -13.26
N TYR A 751 -12.97 6.85 -14.31
CA TYR A 751 -13.56 8.16 -14.58
C TYR A 751 -14.15 8.29 -15.99
N ARG A 752 -14.42 7.14 -16.65
CA ARG A 752 -15.07 7.01 -17.98
C ARG A 752 -14.33 7.68 -19.16
N GLY A 753 -13.09 8.11 -18.99
CA GLY A 753 -12.34 8.90 -19.98
C GLY A 753 -12.58 10.41 -19.92
N GLU A 754 -13.39 10.90 -18.98
CA GLU A 754 -13.84 12.30 -18.91
C GLU A 754 -12.74 13.29 -18.44
N LEU A 755 -11.61 12.81 -17.90
CA LEU A 755 -10.55 13.69 -17.38
C LEU A 755 -9.65 14.24 -18.48
N GLN A 756 -9.31 15.53 -18.36
CA GLN A 756 -8.45 16.26 -19.28
C GLN A 756 -7.04 16.39 -18.68
N ALA A 757 -5.99 16.06 -19.43
CA ALA A 757 -4.62 16.21 -18.97
C ALA A 757 -4.14 17.67 -19.18
N CYS A 758 -3.95 18.40 -18.09
CA CYS A 758 -3.59 19.81 -18.05
C CYS A 758 -2.32 20.07 -17.19
N ALA A 759 -1.52 19.03 -16.95
CA ALA A 759 -0.25 19.13 -16.22
C ALA A 759 0.82 19.89 -17.03
N ASP A 760 1.65 20.67 -16.34
CA ASP A 760 2.64 21.57 -16.94
C ASP A 760 3.66 20.81 -17.84
N PRO A 761 3.76 21.13 -19.16
CA PRO A 761 4.74 20.54 -20.06
C PRO A 761 6.21 20.66 -19.59
N VAL A 762 6.57 21.69 -18.83
CA VAL A 762 7.90 21.86 -18.23
C VAL A 762 8.14 20.85 -17.09
N ILE A 763 7.08 20.49 -16.36
CA ILE A 763 7.13 19.42 -15.36
C ILE A 763 7.34 18.06 -16.05
N LEU A 764 6.61 17.82 -17.14
CA LEU A 764 6.57 16.53 -17.85
C LEU A 764 7.81 16.23 -18.70
N SER A 765 8.22 17.16 -19.56
CA SER A 765 9.11 16.93 -20.72
C SER A 765 10.51 16.39 -20.40
N ARG A 766 11.05 16.59 -19.20
CA ARG A 766 12.39 16.09 -18.85
C ARG A 766 12.44 14.58 -18.68
N LEU A 767 11.36 13.96 -18.18
CA LEU A 767 11.33 12.53 -17.85
C LEU A 767 10.75 11.66 -18.96
N THR A 768 10.14 12.25 -19.99
CA THR A 768 9.83 11.53 -21.24
C THR A 768 11.07 11.15 -22.05
N ARG A 769 12.24 11.70 -21.67
CA ARG A 769 13.59 11.39 -22.18
C ARG A 769 14.46 10.60 -21.19
N PHE A 770 13.85 9.93 -20.21
CA PHE A 770 14.59 9.09 -19.27
C PHE A 770 15.21 7.89 -20.00
N HIS A 771 16.53 7.69 -19.86
CA HIS A 771 17.27 6.80 -20.76
C HIS A 771 17.01 5.30 -20.49
N LYS A 772 16.43 4.93 -19.35
CA LYS A 772 15.95 3.57 -19.06
C LYS A 772 14.49 3.32 -19.50
N LEU A 773 13.82 4.27 -20.18
CA LEU A 773 12.49 4.01 -20.76
C LEU A 773 12.60 3.03 -21.94
N PRO A 774 11.85 1.91 -21.94
CA PRO A 774 11.80 1.00 -23.08
C PRO A 774 11.29 1.67 -24.37
N ARG A 775 10.41 2.67 -24.22
CA ARG A 775 9.97 3.56 -25.29
C ARG A 775 10.08 5.03 -24.87
N GLN A 776 10.93 5.77 -25.55
CA GLN A 776 11.04 7.22 -25.38
C GLN A 776 9.70 7.90 -25.68
N GLY A 777 9.34 8.94 -24.90
CA GLY A 777 8.02 9.57 -24.96
C GLY A 777 6.93 8.90 -24.11
N PHE A 778 7.15 7.68 -23.60
CA PHE A 778 6.16 6.93 -22.81
C PHE A 778 6.66 6.72 -21.36
N PRO A 779 6.38 7.64 -20.41
CA PRO A 779 6.93 7.59 -19.05
C PRO A 779 6.13 6.66 -18.12
N LEU A 780 5.96 5.42 -18.55
CA LEU A 780 5.36 4.31 -17.83
C LEU A 780 6.22 3.08 -18.08
N ILE A 781 6.88 2.56 -17.04
CA ILE A 781 7.63 1.31 -17.10
C ILE A 781 6.87 0.24 -16.29
N PHE A 782 6.67 -0.94 -16.87
CA PHE A 782 6.43 -2.16 -16.10
C PHE A 782 7.66 -3.07 -16.22
N HIS A 783 8.44 -3.19 -15.15
CA HIS A 783 9.59 -4.08 -15.09
C HIS A 783 9.16 -5.40 -14.45
N SER A 784 8.99 -6.43 -15.28
CA SER A 784 8.69 -7.78 -14.81
C SER A 784 9.94 -8.42 -14.23
N ILE A 785 9.85 -8.93 -12.99
CA ILE A 785 10.95 -9.64 -12.33
C ILE A 785 10.44 -10.79 -11.47
N CYS A 786 10.96 -11.99 -11.72
CA CYS A 786 10.65 -13.19 -10.95
C CYS A 786 11.40 -13.26 -9.60
N GLY A 787 11.04 -12.44 -8.62
CA GLY A 787 11.66 -12.43 -7.28
C GLY A 787 11.31 -13.64 -6.38
N GLU A 788 11.54 -13.50 -5.07
CA GLU A 788 11.20 -14.50 -4.05
C GLU A 788 10.56 -13.82 -2.82
N ASN A 789 9.48 -14.41 -2.30
CA ASN A 789 8.80 -13.93 -1.09
C ASN A 789 9.61 -14.29 0.15
N GLN A 790 9.99 -13.29 0.96
CA GLN A 790 10.70 -13.48 2.22
C GLN A 790 9.96 -12.83 3.40
N ARG A 791 10.21 -13.35 4.61
CA ARG A 791 9.71 -12.90 5.92
C ARG A 791 10.82 -13.16 6.96
N GLU A 792 10.79 -12.46 8.09
CA GLU A 792 11.81 -12.61 9.14
C GLU A 792 11.25 -12.44 10.55
N GLY A 793 11.85 -13.12 11.52
CA GLY A 793 11.48 -13.06 12.94
C GLY A 793 10.00 -13.35 13.17
N ARG A 794 9.30 -12.48 13.92
CA ARG A 794 7.84 -12.60 14.15
C ARG A 794 7.00 -11.69 13.23
N SER A 795 7.59 -11.07 12.21
CA SER A 795 6.88 -10.16 11.31
C SER A 795 6.09 -10.94 10.25
N PRO A 796 4.74 -10.84 10.17
CA PRO A 796 3.94 -11.50 9.13
C PRO A 796 4.07 -10.81 7.76
N SER A 797 4.82 -9.70 7.69
CA SER A 797 4.97 -8.82 6.54
C SER A 797 5.99 -9.34 5.53
N TYR A 798 5.64 -9.33 4.25
CA TYR A 798 6.52 -9.81 3.18
C TYR A 798 7.52 -8.74 2.70
N PHE A 799 8.70 -9.19 2.29
CA PHE A 799 9.65 -8.41 1.51
C PHE A 799 10.23 -9.25 0.35
N ASN A 800 10.85 -8.57 -0.61
CA ASN A 800 11.41 -9.14 -1.83
C ASN A 800 12.67 -8.34 -2.20
N ILE A 801 13.83 -8.96 -2.03
CA ILE A 801 15.16 -8.34 -2.16
C ILE A 801 15.43 -7.87 -3.59
N ASP A 802 15.02 -8.65 -4.59
CA ASP A 802 15.31 -8.35 -5.99
C ASP A 802 14.50 -7.15 -6.50
N GLU A 803 13.23 -7.05 -6.08
CA GLU A 803 12.45 -5.82 -6.29
C GLU A 803 13.07 -4.62 -5.56
N ALA A 804 13.45 -4.77 -4.29
CA ALA A 804 14.04 -3.68 -3.50
C ALA A 804 15.36 -3.16 -4.10
N THR A 805 16.17 -4.08 -4.64
CA THR A 805 17.43 -3.74 -5.32
C THR A 805 17.20 -3.10 -6.68
N LEU A 806 16.14 -3.48 -7.39
CA LEU A 806 15.74 -2.86 -8.65
C LEU A 806 15.16 -1.44 -8.42
N VAL A 807 14.46 -1.20 -7.30
CA VAL A 807 14.11 0.15 -6.83
C VAL A 807 15.37 0.99 -6.63
N LYS A 808 16.40 0.46 -5.94
CA LYS A 808 17.71 1.14 -5.79
C LYS A 808 18.34 1.48 -7.15
N HIS A 809 18.33 0.54 -8.10
CA HIS A 809 18.88 0.75 -9.45
C HIS A 809 18.16 1.87 -10.21
N TYR A 810 16.82 1.90 -10.22
CA TYR A 810 16.08 2.97 -10.89
C TYR A 810 16.28 4.34 -10.22
N ILE A 811 16.42 4.40 -8.90
CA ILE A 811 16.70 5.66 -8.19
C ILE A 811 18.09 6.19 -8.56
N ARG A 812 19.12 5.33 -8.58
CA ARG A 812 20.46 5.67 -9.08
C ARG A 812 20.41 6.18 -10.52
N ALA A 813 19.67 5.51 -11.39
CA ALA A 813 19.52 5.92 -12.79
C ALA A 813 18.82 7.29 -12.98
N LEU A 814 18.03 7.73 -11.99
CA LEU A 814 17.27 8.98 -12.00
C LEU A 814 17.98 10.15 -11.29
N LEU A 815 18.94 9.87 -10.40
CA LEU A 815 19.70 10.88 -9.65
C LEU A 815 21.13 11.06 -10.18
N ASP A 816 21.82 9.97 -10.50
CA ASP A 816 23.26 9.97 -10.79
C ASP A 816 23.54 9.84 -12.30
N GLU A 817 22.78 8.99 -13.00
CA GLU A 817 23.04 8.63 -14.41
C GLU A 817 22.37 9.58 -15.44
N GLY A 818 21.88 10.75 -15.02
CA GLY A 818 21.33 11.73 -15.97
C GLY A 818 20.81 13.04 -15.36
N SER A 819 21.02 14.14 -16.09
CA SER A 819 20.74 15.52 -15.65
C SER A 819 19.24 15.91 -15.72
N TYR A 820 18.35 15.09 -15.14
CA TYR A 820 16.91 15.32 -15.16
C TYR A 820 16.46 16.50 -14.27
N GLY A 821 17.34 16.97 -13.36
CA GLY A 821 17.03 17.99 -12.36
C GLY A 821 16.10 17.47 -11.26
N LEU A 822 16.27 16.20 -10.88
CA LEU A 822 15.63 15.59 -9.72
C LEU A 822 16.50 15.73 -8.48
N ASN A 823 15.87 15.56 -7.33
CA ASN A 823 16.52 15.26 -6.06
C ASN A 823 15.68 14.18 -5.34
N SER A 824 16.23 13.58 -4.30
CA SER A 824 15.60 12.48 -3.55
C SER A 824 14.16 12.81 -3.11
N ASN A 825 13.92 14.04 -2.66
CA ASN A 825 12.62 14.50 -2.17
C ASN A 825 11.53 14.58 -3.26
N LEU A 826 11.91 14.58 -4.55
CA LEU A 826 11.00 14.55 -5.69
C LEU A 826 10.64 13.13 -6.15
N ILE A 827 11.24 12.09 -5.55
CA ILE A 827 10.95 10.69 -5.81
C ILE A 827 10.14 10.11 -4.63
N GLY A 828 9.23 9.18 -4.92
CA GLY A 828 8.54 8.39 -3.90
C GLY A 828 8.52 6.90 -4.26
N VAL A 829 8.50 6.04 -3.25
CA VAL A 829 8.36 4.60 -3.38
C VAL A 829 7.12 4.11 -2.62
N ILE A 830 6.30 3.32 -3.30
CA ILE A 830 5.09 2.69 -2.76
C ILE A 830 5.30 1.17 -2.72
N ALA A 831 5.03 0.55 -1.57
CA ALA A 831 4.93 -0.91 -1.46
C ALA A 831 3.80 -1.30 -0.49
N PRO A 832 3.04 -2.39 -0.73
CA PRO A 832 1.88 -2.74 0.11
C PRO A 832 2.23 -3.33 1.49
N TYR A 833 3.50 -3.72 1.70
CA TYR A 833 4.01 -4.35 2.92
C TYR A 833 5.02 -3.44 3.63
N ARG A 834 4.97 -3.37 4.97
CA ARG A 834 5.88 -2.48 5.72
C ARG A 834 7.31 -3.01 5.77
N GLN A 835 7.54 -4.33 5.75
CA GLN A 835 8.91 -4.87 5.72
C GLN A 835 9.64 -4.50 4.42
N GLN A 836 8.96 -4.56 3.27
CA GLN A 836 9.51 -4.04 2.02
C GLN A 836 9.86 -2.54 2.12
N CYS A 837 9.02 -1.73 2.77
CA CYS A 837 9.33 -0.32 3.01
C CYS A 837 10.57 -0.14 3.92
N VAL A 838 10.76 -1.00 4.92
CA VAL A 838 11.96 -0.99 5.79
C VAL A 838 13.21 -1.38 4.99
N LYS A 839 13.20 -2.53 4.31
CA LYS A 839 14.32 -3.05 3.51
C LYS A 839 14.74 -2.09 2.39
N ILE A 840 13.78 -1.45 1.71
CA ILE A 840 14.08 -0.40 0.71
C ILE A 840 14.76 0.82 1.37
N ARG A 841 14.24 1.34 2.50
CA ARG A 841 14.89 2.47 3.20
C ARG A 841 16.30 2.11 3.68
N GLN A 842 16.51 0.88 4.14
CA GLN A 842 17.84 0.38 4.53
C GLN A 842 18.82 0.45 3.36
N LEU A 843 18.45 -0.01 2.16
CA LEU A 843 19.29 0.14 0.95
C LEU A 843 19.54 1.59 0.58
N LEU A 844 18.48 2.41 0.50
CA LEU A 844 18.59 3.80 0.04
C LEU A 844 19.42 4.66 1.00
N ASN A 845 19.33 4.42 2.30
CA ASN A 845 20.19 5.06 3.29
C ASN A 845 21.67 4.66 3.11
N LYS A 846 21.96 3.37 2.86
CA LYS A 846 23.33 2.85 2.65
C LYS A 846 24.05 3.53 1.47
N VAL A 847 23.31 3.97 0.45
CA VAL A 847 23.84 4.67 -0.74
C VAL A 847 23.53 6.18 -0.78
N GLY A 848 23.13 6.78 0.35
CA GLY A 848 22.95 8.24 0.46
C GLY A 848 21.63 8.81 -0.09
N TYR A 849 20.74 7.99 -0.64
CA TYR A 849 19.43 8.42 -1.17
C TYR A 849 18.32 8.55 -0.10
N GLY A 850 18.67 8.71 1.19
CA GLY A 850 17.73 8.68 2.32
C GLY A 850 16.62 9.74 2.32
N GLY A 851 16.71 10.77 1.47
CA GLY A 851 15.62 11.72 1.23
C GLY A 851 14.47 11.20 0.35
N VAL A 852 14.58 9.99 -0.22
CA VAL A 852 13.48 9.36 -0.97
C VAL A 852 12.45 8.83 0.02
N GLU A 853 11.21 9.31 -0.10
CA GLU A 853 10.11 8.85 0.75
C GLU A 853 9.64 7.46 0.34
N VAL A 854 9.63 6.52 1.29
CA VAL A 854 9.17 5.13 1.10
C VAL A 854 8.06 4.84 2.11
N LYS A 855 6.83 4.60 1.64
CA LYS A 855 5.63 4.41 2.49
C LYS A 855 4.63 3.42 1.87
N VAL A 856 3.69 2.90 2.67
CA VAL A 856 2.57 2.08 2.17
C VAL A 856 1.50 2.95 1.49
N THR A 857 0.69 2.36 0.61
CA THR A 857 -0.28 3.09 -0.24
C THR A 857 -1.24 4.00 0.55
N GLU A 858 -1.70 3.56 1.72
CA GLU A 858 -2.54 4.35 2.63
C GLU A 858 -1.87 5.68 3.04
N ASP A 859 -0.57 5.64 3.36
CA ASP A 859 0.22 6.79 3.82
C ASP A 859 0.55 7.79 2.70
N TRP A 860 0.16 7.51 1.44
CA TRP A 860 0.37 8.36 0.27
C TRP A 860 -0.84 9.24 -0.12
N GLN A 861 -1.98 9.12 0.56
CA GLN A 861 -3.14 9.97 0.27
C GLN A 861 -2.83 11.47 0.50
N GLY A 862 -3.46 12.34 -0.29
CA GLY A 862 -3.17 13.78 -0.36
C GLY A 862 -1.82 14.17 -1.00
N GLN A 863 -0.81 13.29 -0.99
CA GLN A 863 0.54 13.58 -1.49
C GLN A 863 0.71 13.33 -2.99
N GLU A 864 1.84 13.78 -3.54
CA GLU A 864 2.31 13.56 -4.91
C GLU A 864 3.84 13.70 -5.00
N LYS A 865 4.44 13.12 -6.04
CA LYS A 865 5.89 13.18 -6.33
C LYS A 865 6.12 13.32 -7.84
N ARG A 866 7.32 13.77 -8.24
CA ARG A 866 7.71 13.89 -9.66
C ARG A 866 7.83 12.52 -10.31
N VAL A 867 8.44 11.58 -9.60
CA VAL A 867 8.53 10.16 -9.94
C VAL A 867 7.90 9.32 -8.84
N ILE A 868 7.18 8.25 -9.20
CA ILE A 868 6.77 7.19 -8.28
C ILE A 868 7.31 5.85 -8.78
N ILE A 869 7.87 5.08 -7.85
CA ILE A 869 8.23 3.68 -8.07
C ILE A 869 7.30 2.80 -7.20
N ILE A 870 6.72 1.75 -7.76
CA ILE A 870 5.82 0.81 -7.07
C ILE A 870 6.48 -0.56 -7.05
N SER A 871 6.67 -1.14 -5.86
CA SER A 871 7.10 -2.53 -5.66
C SER A 871 5.90 -3.34 -5.18
N THR A 872 5.54 -4.39 -5.94
CA THR A 872 4.37 -5.24 -5.65
C THR A 872 4.68 -6.40 -4.70
N VAL A 873 5.97 -6.74 -4.53
CA VAL A 873 6.56 -7.75 -3.64
C VAL A 873 6.25 -9.20 -4.02
N ARG A 874 5.00 -9.53 -4.37
CA ARG A 874 4.52 -10.91 -4.41
C ARG A 874 4.96 -11.64 -5.67
N SER A 875 5.77 -12.68 -5.46
CA SER A 875 6.42 -13.49 -6.51
C SER A 875 6.25 -15.00 -6.31
N ASP A 876 5.17 -15.44 -5.64
CA ASP A 876 5.00 -16.85 -5.27
C ASP A 876 4.53 -17.73 -6.46
N PRO A 877 5.20 -18.85 -6.77
CA PRO A 877 4.73 -19.80 -7.79
C PRO A 877 3.47 -20.58 -7.37
N GLU A 878 3.24 -20.77 -6.08
CA GLU A 878 2.03 -21.44 -5.54
C GLU A 878 0.76 -20.60 -5.77
N LEU A 879 0.91 -19.35 -6.25
CA LEU A 879 -0.19 -18.52 -6.73
C LEU A 879 -0.63 -18.81 -8.17
N LEU A 880 -0.13 -19.88 -8.80
CA LEU A 880 -0.52 -20.28 -10.15
C LEU A 880 -1.52 -21.47 -10.15
N GLU A 881 -1.92 -21.93 -8.96
CA GLU A 881 -2.93 -22.98 -8.76
C GLU A 881 -4.33 -22.38 -8.47
N GLU A 882 -5.40 -23.15 -8.67
CA GLU A 882 -6.76 -22.61 -8.62
C GLU A 882 -7.15 -22.07 -7.22
N GLY A 883 -7.72 -20.86 -7.19
CA GLY A 883 -8.07 -20.13 -5.97
C GLY A 883 -7.02 -19.07 -5.52
N ALA A 884 -5.86 -19.02 -6.18
CA ALA A 884 -4.73 -18.16 -5.81
C ALA A 884 -4.98 -16.65 -5.67
N LEU A 885 -5.98 -16.09 -6.37
CA LEU A 885 -6.35 -14.67 -6.28
C LEU A 885 -6.52 -14.19 -4.83
N LYS A 886 -6.99 -15.07 -3.93
CA LYS A 886 -7.18 -14.78 -2.51
C LYS A 886 -5.90 -14.37 -1.77
N PHE A 887 -4.72 -14.87 -2.18
CA PHE A 887 -3.47 -14.54 -1.48
C PHE A 887 -2.66 -13.42 -2.13
N LEU A 888 -3.04 -12.87 -3.30
CA LEU A 888 -2.45 -11.60 -3.79
C LEU A 888 -2.70 -10.45 -2.79
N GLY A 889 -3.82 -10.51 -2.05
CA GLY A 889 -4.08 -9.64 -0.90
C GLY A 889 -4.21 -8.17 -1.29
N PHE A 890 -3.44 -7.29 -0.65
CA PHE A 890 -3.50 -5.84 -0.88
C PHE A 890 -3.22 -5.40 -2.33
N VAL A 891 -2.65 -6.29 -3.16
CA VAL A 891 -2.34 -6.04 -4.57
C VAL A 891 -3.60 -5.99 -5.45
N THR A 892 -4.65 -6.77 -5.15
CA THR A 892 -5.85 -6.88 -6.02
C THR A 892 -6.79 -5.69 -5.95
N SER A 893 -6.66 -4.83 -4.93
CA SER A 893 -7.61 -3.74 -4.69
C SER A 893 -7.46 -2.61 -5.73
N PRO A 894 -8.44 -2.39 -6.64
CA PRO A 894 -8.26 -1.42 -7.71
C PRO A 894 -8.20 0.01 -7.20
N ARG A 895 -8.95 0.32 -6.13
CA ARG A 895 -8.95 1.62 -5.43
C ARG A 895 -7.56 1.95 -4.85
N ARG A 896 -6.82 0.96 -4.33
CA ARG A 896 -5.42 1.12 -3.87
C ARG A 896 -4.50 1.45 -5.05
N THR A 897 -4.57 0.68 -6.13
CA THR A 897 -3.69 0.89 -7.29
C THR A 897 -3.99 2.20 -8.02
N ASN A 898 -5.26 2.63 -8.08
CA ASN A 898 -5.64 3.96 -8.58
C ASN A 898 -4.98 5.09 -7.77
N VAL A 899 -5.00 5.01 -6.43
CA VAL A 899 -4.27 5.97 -5.58
C VAL A 899 -2.78 5.94 -5.91
N ALA A 900 -2.15 4.75 -5.93
CA ALA A 900 -0.72 4.59 -6.15
C ALA A 900 -0.25 5.18 -7.51
N LEU A 901 -0.88 4.80 -8.62
CA LEU A 901 -0.55 5.29 -9.96
C LEU A 901 -0.73 6.81 -10.08
N THR A 902 -1.79 7.35 -9.50
CA THR A 902 -2.11 8.79 -9.59
C THR A 902 -1.29 9.69 -8.67
N ARG A 903 -0.32 9.16 -7.91
CA ARG A 903 0.64 9.96 -7.12
C ARG A 903 1.73 10.62 -7.97
N ALA A 904 2.03 10.09 -9.16
CA ALA A 904 3.14 10.56 -9.99
C ALA A 904 2.76 11.74 -10.89
N GLN A 905 3.60 12.78 -10.92
CA GLN A 905 3.45 13.84 -11.91
C GLN A 905 3.94 13.37 -13.29
N ALA A 906 5.20 12.94 -13.40
CA ALA A 906 5.89 12.84 -14.68
C ALA A 906 6.38 11.43 -15.07
N LEU A 907 6.60 10.51 -14.12
CA LEU A 907 7.06 9.14 -14.40
C LEU A 907 6.53 8.14 -13.36
N VAL A 908 6.03 7.00 -13.83
CA VAL A 908 5.71 5.81 -13.02
C VAL A 908 6.59 4.64 -13.44
N ILE A 909 7.16 3.95 -12.47
CA ILE A 909 7.88 2.68 -12.65
C ILE A 909 7.22 1.65 -11.75
N VAL A 910 6.65 0.58 -12.31
CA VAL A 910 6.13 -0.56 -11.54
C VAL A 910 7.11 -1.72 -11.65
N ILE A 911 7.36 -2.37 -10.53
CA ILE A 911 8.26 -3.50 -10.37
C ILE A 911 7.48 -4.64 -9.73
N GLY A 912 7.50 -5.83 -10.34
CA GLY A 912 6.75 -6.98 -9.83
C GLY A 912 6.85 -8.22 -10.70
N ASN A 913 6.31 -9.33 -10.21
CA ASN A 913 6.22 -10.58 -10.96
C ASN A 913 5.06 -10.50 -11.96
N GLY A 914 5.35 -10.24 -13.24
CA GLY A 914 4.35 -10.12 -14.30
C GLY A 914 3.38 -11.30 -14.38
N PRO A 915 3.84 -12.56 -14.52
CA PRO A 915 2.98 -13.75 -14.54
C PRO A 915 2.00 -13.85 -13.37
N VAL A 916 2.44 -13.51 -12.15
CA VAL A 916 1.60 -13.53 -10.93
C VAL A 916 0.60 -12.36 -10.91
N LEU A 917 0.97 -11.20 -11.45
CA LEU A 917 0.10 -10.02 -11.56
C LEU A 917 -0.93 -10.14 -12.69
N LEU A 918 -0.62 -10.85 -13.78
CA LEU A 918 -1.54 -11.09 -14.90
C LEU A 918 -2.74 -11.98 -14.54
N LEU A 919 -2.74 -12.61 -13.36
CA LEU A 919 -3.89 -13.35 -12.83
C LEU A 919 -5.04 -12.43 -12.41
N ASP A 920 -4.71 -11.24 -11.92
CA ASP A 920 -5.67 -10.25 -11.46
C ASP A 920 -6.21 -9.44 -12.66
N PRO A 921 -7.53 -9.34 -12.90
CA PRO A 921 -8.07 -8.68 -14.10
C PRO A 921 -7.65 -7.21 -14.24
N PHE A 922 -7.56 -6.50 -13.12
CA PHE A 922 -7.19 -5.08 -13.13
C PHE A 922 -5.71 -4.91 -13.49
N TRP A 923 -4.80 -5.66 -12.85
CA TRP A 923 -3.38 -5.65 -13.20
C TRP A 923 -3.11 -6.19 -14.61
N ASN A 924 -3.84 -7.21 -15.06
CA ASN A 924 -3.75 -7.73 -16.43
C ASN A 924 -4.07 -6.62 -17.44
N SER A 925 -5.19 -5.91 -17.26
CA SER A 925 -5.53 -4.77 -18.12
C SER A 925 -4.49 -3.63 -18.07
N PHE A 926 -3.91 -3.34 -16.91
CA PHE A 926 -2.85 -2.32 -16.78
C PHE A 926 -1.54 -2.73 -17.48
N ILE A 927 -1.12 -3.98 -17.31
CA ILE A 927 0.10 -4.52 -17.93
C ILE A 927 -0.10 -4.63 -19.46
N ARG A 928 -1.28 -5.07 -19.93
CA ARG A 928 -1.67 -5.05 -21.36
C ARG A 928 -1.57 -3.64 -21.97
N TYR A 929 -2.00 -2.60 -21.25
CA TYR A 929 -1.85 -1.20 -21.70
C TYR A 929 -0.38 -0.79 -21.84
N ILE A 930 0.47 -1.14 -20.88
CA ILE A 930 1.91 -0.83 -20.93
C ILE A 930 2.60 -1.64 -22.03
N HIS A 931 2.28 -2.93 -22.19
CA HIS A 931 2.86 -3.82 -23.19
C HIS A 931 2.53 -3.37 -24.62
N SER A 932 1.25 -3.13 -24.94
CA SER A 932 0.82 -2.58 -26.24
C SER A 932 1.39 -1.19 -26.53
N SER A 933 1.69 -0.40 -25.48
CA SER A 933 2.39 0.88 -25.61
C SER A 933 3.91 0.74 -25.78
N GLY A 934 4.51 -0.43 -25.54
CA GLY A 934 5.95 -0.67 -25.61
C GLY A 934 6.73 -0.23 -24.36
N GLY A 935 6.10 -0.22 -23.18
CA GLY A 935 6.72 0.20 -21.90
C GLY A 935 7.17 -0.94 -20.96
N CYS A 936 7.20 -2.19 -21.42
CA CYS A 936 7.65 -3.32 -20.62
C CYS A 936 9.18 -3.47 -20.59
N ALA A 937 9.72 -3.97 -19.47
CA ALA A 937 11.13 -4.27 -19.25
C ALA A 937 11.28 -5.56 -18.41
N GLY A 938 12.48 -6.13 -18.37
CA GLY A 938 12.79 -7.34 -17.59
C GLY A 938 12.30 -8.61 -18.27
N ASP A 939 11.58 -9.45 -17.54
CA ASP A 939 11.05 -10.74 -18.03
C ASP A 939 10.03 -10.59 -19.15
N ASP A 940 10.13 -11.48 -20.15
CA ASP A 940 9.32 -11.44 -21.37
C ASP A 940 7.86 -11.85 -21.09
N LEU A 941 6.94 -10.94 -21.39
CA LEU A 941 5.50 -11.08 -21.16
C LEU A 941 4.70 -11.38 -22.43
N SER A 942 5.32 -11.36 -23.62
CA SER A 942 4.68 -11.73 -24.89
C SER A 942 4.02 -13.10 -24.83
N GLY A 943 4.52 -13.96 -23.94
CA GLY A 943 4.00 -15.28 -23.68
C GLY A 943 2.83 -15.40 -22.68
N PHE A 944 2.64 -14.43 -21.78
CA PHE A 944 1.58 -14.49 -20.76
C PHE A 944 0.40 -13.57 -21.09
N ILE A 945 0.64 -12.60 -21.97
CA ILE A 945 -0.39 -11.79 -22.59
C ILE A 945 -0.87 -12.54 -23.84
N ASP A 946 -1.80 -13.48 -23.64
CA ASP A 946 -2.39 -14.26 -24.72
C ASP A 946 -3.11 -13.34 -25.73
N PRO A 947 -2.76 -13.37 -27.04
CA PRO A 947 -3.30 -12.46 -28.05
C PRO A 947 -4.69 -12.92 -28.52
N GLN A 948 -5.69 -12.83 -27.65
CA GLN A 948 -7.08 -13.23 -27.95
C GLN A 948 -7.83 -12.19 -28.80
N GLY A 949 -7.29 -11.89 -29.99
CA GLY A 949 -7.90 -11.03 -31.00
C GLY A 949 -6.98 -9.93 -31.53
N GLU A 950 -7.30 -9.43 -32.72
CA GLU A 950 -6.65 -8.25 -33.32
C GLU A 950 -7.11 -6.96 -32.62
N TYR A 951 -6.61 -6.72 -31.41
CA TYR A 951 -6.94 -5.53 -30.64
C TYR A 951 -6.29 -4.26 -31.24
N GLY A 952 -6.95 -3.68 -32.25
CA GLY A 952 -6.66 -2.36 -32.79
C GLY A 952 -7.13 -1.24 -31.83
N SER A 953 -8.04 -0.37 -32.29
CA SER A 953 -8.59 0.71 -31.46
C SER A 953 -9.40 0.23 -30.23
N GLY A 954 -9.90 -1.02 -30.26
CA GLY A 954 -10.81 -1.59 -29.25
C GLY A 954 -10.21 -1.81 -27.86
N VAL A 955 -8.87 -1.86 -27.71
CA VAL A 955 -8.15 -2.14 -26.44
C VAL A 955 -8.78 -1.45 -25.21
N PHE A 956 -9.14 -0.17 -25.33
CA PHE A 956 -9.67 0.62 -24.21
C PHE A 956 -11.16 0.43 -23.93
N GLU A 957 -11.91 -0.13 -24.88
CA GLU A 957 -13.31 -0.53 -24.73
C GLU A 957 -13.40 -1.93 -24.12
N ASP A 958 -12.54 -2.85 -24.54
CA ASP A 958 -12.37 -4.15 -23.89
C ASP A 958 -11.93 -4.00 -22.43
N MET A 959 -10.90 -3.18 -22.16
CA MET A 959 -10.50 -2.84 -20.79
C MET A 959 -11.64 -2.19 -19.98
N ARG A 960 -12.53 -1.40 -20.61
CA ARG A 960 -13.71 -0.79 -19.97
C ARG A 960 -14.87 -1.76 -19.77
N ARG A 961 -14.90 -2.89 -20.48
CA ARG A 961 -15.87 -3.96 -20.29
C ARG A 961 -15.35 -4.89 -19.19
N GLU A 962 -14.17 -5.48 -19.38
CA GLU A 962 -13.50 -6.35 -18.40
C GLU A 962 -13.42 -5.71 -17.00
N ASN A 963 -12.94 -4.47 -16.89
CA ASN A 963 -12.90 -3.79 -15.58
C ASN A 963 -14.27 -3.32 -15.11
N ARG A 964 -15.25 -3.06 -15.98
CA ARG A 964 -16.59 -2.71 -15.51
C ARG A 964 -17.25 -3.93 -14.92
N ASP A 965 -17.27 -5.05 -15.62
CA ASP A 965 -17.91 -6.27 -15.16
C ASP A 965 -17.27 -6.74 -13.83
N TYR A 966 -15.96 -6.57 -13.68
CA TYR A 966 -15.23 -6.80 -12.42
C TYR A 966 -15.51 -5.77 -11.31
N MET A 967 -15.57 -4.46 -11.62
CA MET A 967 -15.85 -3.41 -10.62
C MET A 967 -17.32 -3.36 -10.22
N ASP A 968 -18.22 -3.67 -11.14
CA ASP A 968 -19.65 -3.77 -10.90
C ASP A 968 -19.95 -5.06 -10.14
N GLN A 969 -19.24 -6.18 -10.37
CA GLN A 969 -19.24 -7.33 -9.44
C GLN A 969 -18.84 -6.93 -8.02
N ILE A 970 -17.73 -6.20 -7.85
CA ILE A 970 -17.28 -5.69 -6.54
C ILE A 970 -18.31 -4.73 -5.90
N ASP A 971 -18.86 -3.77 -6.66
CA ASP A 971 -19.85 -2.80 -6.17
C ASP A 971 -21.27 -3.44 -5.99
N HIS A 972 -21.56 -4.62 -6.58
CA HIS A 972 -22.82 -5.39 -6.43
C HIS A 972 -22.81 -6.38 -5.27
N ASP A 973 -21.76 -7.22 -5.16
CA ASP A 973 -21.62 -8.30 -4.15
C ASP A 973 -21.69 -7.76 -2.70
N GLU A 974 -21.31 -6.49 -2.49
CA GLU A 974 -21.34 -5.85 -1.18
C GLU A 974 -22.62 -5.06 -0.87
N LEU A 975 -23.40 -4.59 -1.86
CA LEU A 975 -24.39 -3.52 -1.60
C LEU A 975 -25.82 -3.71 -2.14
N TRP A 976 -26.04 -3.97 -3.43
CA TRP A 976 -27.38 -3.74 -4.02
C TRP A 976 -28.25 -4.98 -4.20
N ASP A 977 -27.67 -6.15 -4.43
CA ASP A 977 -28.47 -7.37 -4.60
C ASP A 977 -28.77 -8.03 -3.23
N ALA A 978 -27.91 -7.80 -2.23
CA ALA A 978 -28.22 -8.04 -0.82
C ALA A 978 -29.38 -7.16 -0.28
N LEU A 979 -29.72 -6.05 -0.96
CA LEU A 979 -30.88 -5.21 -0.63
C LEU A 979 -32.10 -5.49 -1.50
N ARG A 980 -31.93 -5.75 -2.81
CA ARG A 980 -33.04 -6.08 -3.72
C ARG A 980 -33.58 -7.49 -3.52
N THR A 981 -32.74 -8.51 -3.45
CA THR A 981 -33.19 -9.91 -3.29
C THR A 981 -33.91 -10.08 -1.95
N ALA A 982 -33.39 -9.47 -0.88
CA ALA A 982 -34.05 -9.42 0.43
C ALA A 982 -35.38 -8.64 0.45
N SER A 983 -35.68 -7.84 -0.58
CA SER A 983 -36.94 -7.11 -0.76
C SER A 983 -37.91 -7.81 -1.71
N GLN A 984 -37.48 -8.86 -2.43
CA GLN A 984 -38.27 -9.49 -3.51
C GLN A 984 -38.44 -11.02 -3.36
N SER A 985 -37.64 -11.70 -2.53
CA SER A 985 -37.66 -13.17 -2.42
C SER A 985 -38.41 -13.73 -1.19
N TRP A 986 -39.33 -12.96 -0.60
CA TRP A 986 -40.13 -13.38 0.57
C TRP A 986 -41.63 -13.13 0.31
N GLY A 987 -42.09 -13.63 -0.84
CA GLY A 987 -43.48 -13.58 -1.31
C GLY A 987 -43.98 -14.96 -1.78
N SER A 988 -43.46 -16.03 -1.18
CA SER A 988 -43.79 -17.45 -1.42
C SER A 988 -43.39 -18.28 -0.22
#